data_AF-A0A819AZX9-F1
#
_entry.id   AF-A0A819AZX9-F1
#
_cell.length_a   1.000
_cell.length_b   1.000
_cell.length_c   1.000
_cell.angle_alpha   90.00
_cell.angle_beta   90.00
_cell.angle_gamma   90.00
#
_symmetry.space_group_name_H-M   'P 1'
#
loop_
_entity.id
_entity.type
_entity.pdbx_description
1 polymer ?
#
loop_
_entity_poly.entity_id
_entity_poly.type
_entity_poly.pdbx_seq_one_letter_code
_entity_poly.pdbx_strand_id
1 'polypeptide(L)'
;MSIVNKKPSDVDDDAIIDQHSNDDSNKFSIKVLGTDVSIDDVKSNDNSFKSKQFKLEDDLNLLVQERDYLYSKNEEYFRVIEECIMQIEQLEMKKISLNTLRIEKKTEITIKQTELDENAATLTNLKYALQKRNALKNQNIHERQRLLNQLSPTENKEHDTVDTQNHPLLSLNVLEEQIQQITQDLYKNKELLHMKDSYQKQCQVEMEKIQEEIQSDQKNIEKLKQKTEEMQQRKRILIYEKDILEKKSQQLNETVSVLTTILNEKSENHICSSQRIDDNQAAVKDLELELEDVRQKIHIIEELKYDDELCNAQAQSNQYNLERRNQEIEKHRLEKKLENFEEIHKNKTNQLVRHQQNLNAVEESLCQIQTNIKSLEANQIQLLNEVEYFEKEQNKLDWRVTNLISQSNDLQKLKEEAIQKWKNTENEHVAVQHRWVRRKYFKREHQNQLNSAIEEERRLKIELEQCQHEKMLTEMDEQCTEAQQHYNEVETKSSKRLVMSNVSFPFLPFALSPALNSIGLEAVIAAGATNLSVFQQPNLQRKYRQKIEELDYKRLKLIDKLEEARVRISHFREEHSQIVEALIQDEKEVERKSLFCWESKATAEKYIKEHQDVCECEKEVEHKLRVINDKLQQTQEQIKTTTNDIHLYKQLRTIKTNEIDDLKQNIKHFKNELIEKHHQSMEQLRDVIQQKRVALSDTVQCIENYKSIVKKLEGMN
;
A
#
# COMPACT_ATOMS: atom_id res chain seq x y z
N MET A 1 25.33 10.99 -35.50
CA MET A 1 26.01 11.93 -34.58
C MET A 1 26.77 11.13 -33.55
N SER A 2 28.07 11.37 -33.51
CA SER A 2 29.12 11.09 -32.52
C SER A 2 29.02 9.93 -31.51
N ILE A 3 29.91 8.96 -31.74
CA ILE A 3 30.65 8.18 -30.73
C ILE A 3 31.37 9.14 -29.76
N VAL A 4 31.30 8.90 -28.45
CA VAL A 4 32.41 9.22 -27.51
C VAL A 4 32.42 8.20 -26.36
N ASN A 5 33.48 7.37 -26.37
CA ASN A 5 34.02 6.63 -25.23
C ASN A 5 34.47 7.59 -24.13
N LYS A 6 34.14 7.31 -22.86
CA LYS A 6 35.00 7.63 -21.70
C LYS A 6 34.77 6.63 -20.55
N LYS A 7 35.80 5.82 -20.27
CA LYS A 7 36.33 5.47 -18.93
C LYS A 7 37.54 6.40 -18.67
N PRO A 8 38.22 6.45 -17.51
CA PRO A 8 38.08 5.67 -16.25
C PRO A 8 38.16 6.51 -14.94
N SER A 9 37.88 5.88 -13.80
CA SER A 9 38.50 6.11 -12.46
C SER A 9 37.91 5.05 -11.51
N ASP A 10 38.66 4.02 -11.10
CA ASP A 10 39.58 3.99 -9.95
C ASP A 10 38.88 4.23 -8.61
N VAL A 11 38.39 3.15 -7.98
CA VAL A 11 38.29 2.95 -6.51
C VAL A 11 38.29 1.43 -6.21
N ASP A 12 39.42 0.99 -5.67
CA ASP A 12 39.67 0.00 -4.59
C ASP A 12 38.93 -1.36 -4.57
N ASP A 13 39.59 -2.39 -5.12
CA ASP A 13 39.48 -3.78 -4.65
C ASP A 13 40.79 -4.13 -3.89
N ASP A 14 40.72 -4.15 -2.56
CA ASP A 14 41.73 -4.74 -1.68
C ASP A 14 41.73 -6.26 -1.85
N ALA A 15 42.49 -6.73 -2.85
CA ALA A 15 42.98 -8.10 -2.90
C ALA A 15 44.23 -8.21 -2.03
N ILE A 16 44.06 -8.74 -0.82
CA ILE A 16 45.16 -9.21 0.04
C ILE A 16 45.85 -10.36 -0.70
N ILE A 17 46.98 -10.06 -1.35
CA ILE A 17 47.95 -11.03 -1.82
C ILE A 17 48.92 -11.26 -0.66
N ASP A 18 48.71 -12.34 0.08
CA ASP A 18 49.65 -12.81 1.09
C ASP A 18 50.75 -13.61 0.38
N GLN A 19 51.86 -12.94 0.06
CA GLN A 19 53.11 -13.57 -0.32
C GLN A 19 53.88 -13.95 0.95
N HIS A 20 53.67 -15.18 1.42
CA HIS A 20 54.65 -15.87 2.25
C HIS A 20 54.98 -17.23 1.63
N SER A 21 56.08 -17.22 0.87
CA SER A 21 56.91 -18.39 0.63
C SER A 21 57.46 -18.89 1.98
N ASN A 22 56.78 -19.85 2.61
CA ASN A 22 57.39 -20.69 3.64
C ASN A 22 57.86 -22.00 2.99
N ASP A 23 59.14 -22.00 2.65
CA ASP A 23 59.98 -23.19 2.70
C ASP A 23 59.91 -23.75 4.13
N ASP A 24 58.98 -24.67 4.38
CA ASP A 24 59.06 -25.59 5.51
C ASP A 24 59.26 -27.00 4.96
N SER A 25 60.54 -27.30 4.75
CA SER A 25 61.03 -28.67 4.72
C SER A 25 60.55 -29.39 5.98
N ASN A 26 59.50 -30.21 5.84
CA ASN A 26 59.07 -31.15 6.87
C ASN A 26 60.15 -32.22 7.06
N LYS A 27 61.20 -31.88 7.82
CA LYS A 27 62.14 -32.82 8.41
C LYS A 27 61.37 -33.69 9.41
N PHE A 28 60.99 -34.88 8.99
CA PHE A 28 60.68 -35.98 9.89
C PHE A 28 61.90 -36.22 10.80
N SER A 29 61.83 -35.69 12.01
CA SER A 29 62.83 -35.92 13.06
C SER A 29 62.35 -37.09 13.90
N ILE A 30 62.73 -38.31 13.52
CA ILE A 30 62.59 -39.47 14.40
C ILE A 30 63.68 -39.34 15.46
N LYS A 31 63.32 -38.87 16.66
CA LYS A 31 64.13 -39.06 17.86
C LYS A 31 64.13 -40.56 18.18
N VAL A 32 65.16 -41.27 17.72
CA VAL A 32 65.48 -42.61 18.21
C VAL A 32 66.01 -42.45 19.63
N LEU A 33 65.15 -42.76 20.60
CA LEU A 33 65.55 -42.98 21.99
C LEU A 33 66.57 -44.12 22.03
N GLY A 34 67.63 -43.90 22.80
CA GLY A 34 68.87 -44.65 22.75
C GLY A 34 68.73 -46.17 22.87
N THR A 35 69.50 -46.85 22.02
CA THR A 35 70.06 -48.17 22.25
C THR A 35 71.38 -48.24 21.48
N ASP A 36 72.49 -48.40 22.20
CA ASP A 36 73.77 -48.78 21.62
C ASP A 36 73.62 -50.18 21.00
N VAL A 37 73.57 -50.26 19.68
CA VAL A 37 73.62 -51.53 18.95
C VAL A 37 75.00 -51.66 18.33
N SER A 38 75.74 -52.68 18.77
CA SER A 38 77.09 -52.98 18.28
C SER A 38 77.07 -53.37 16.79
N ILE A 39 78.15 -53.02 16.08
CA ILE A 39 78.33 -53.22 14.63
C ILE A 39 78.38 -54.72 14.23
N ASP A 40 78.45 -55.65 15.19
CA ASP A 40 78.52 -57.09 14.91
C ASP A 40 77.16 -57.75 14.57
N ASP A 41 76.02 -57.07 14.76
CA ASP A 41 74.69 -57.60 14.42
C ASP A 41 74.21 -57.28 12.98
N VAL A 42 75.00 -56.55 12.19
CA VAL A 42 74.56 -56.05 10.86
C VAL A 42 74.75 -57.08 9.73
N LYS A 43 75.49 -58.18 9.96
CA LYS A 43 75.79 -59.15 8.88
C LYS A 43 74.77 -60.29 8.72
N SER A 44 73.79 -60.45 9.61
CA SER A 44 72.78 -61.52 9.54
C SER A 44 71.39 -61.04 9.11
N ASN A 45 71.18 -59.73 8.92
CA ASN A 45 69.85 -59.14 8.66
C ASN A 45 69.60 -58.65 7.23
N ASP A 46 70.55 -58.89 6.31
CA ASP A 46 70.53 -58.32 4.95
C ASP A 46 69.37 -58.88 4.08
N ASN A 47 68.87 -60.09 4.37
CA ASN A 47 67.69 -60.65 3.71
C ASN A 47 66.35 -60.13 4.29
N SER A 48 66.33 -59.77 5.59
CA SER A 48 65.16 -59.18 6.27
C SER A 48 64.93 -57.74 5.83
N PHE A 49 66.01 -56.99 5.59
CA PHE A 49 65.93 -55.60 5.12
C PHE A 49 65.42 -55.52 3.67
N LYS A 50 65.94 -56.35 2.76
CA LYS A 50 65.45 -56.40 1.36
C LYS A 50 64.00 -56.84 1.28
N SER A 51 63.58 -57.84 2.07
CA SER A 51 62.18 -58.28 2.14
C SER A 51 61.23 -57.18 2.63
N LYS A 52 61.64 -56.40 3.64
CA LYS A 52 60.86 -55.26 4.12
C LYS A 52 60.83 -54.11 3.12
N GLN A 53 61.91 -53.91 2.35
CA GLN A 53 62.00 -52.89 1.32
C GLN A 53 61.06 -53.19 0.14
N PHE A 54 61.03 -54.43 -0.37
CA PHE A 54 60.09 -54.85 -1.41
C PHE A 54 58.63 -54.71 -0.96
N LYS A 55 58.32 -55.08 0.28
CA LYS A 55 56.96 -54.95 0.82
C LYS A 55 56.53 -53.48 0.97
N LEU A 56 57.46 -52.60 1.35
CA LEU A 56 57.21 -51.16 1.41
C LEU A 56 57.00 -50.56 0.02
N GLU A 57 57.71 -51.06 -1.00
CA GLU A 57 57.58 -50.63 -2.39
C GLU A 57 56.23 -51.08 -2.98
N ASP A 58 55.78 -52.29 -2.66
CA ASP A 58 54.44 -52.79 -2.99
C ASP A 58 53.34 -51.99 -2.28
N ASP A 59 53.49 -51.72 -0.99
CA ASP A 59 52.53 -50.89 -0.22
C ASP A 59 52.49 -49.44 -0.78
N LEU A 60 53.63 -48.90 -1.21
CA LEU A 60 53.70 -47.57 -1.84
C LEU A 60 53.00 -47.55 -3.21
N ASN A 61 53.22 -48.58 -4.04
CA ASN A 61 52.55 -48.72 -5.33
C ASN A 61 51.03 -48.87 -5.16
N LEU A 62 50.59 -49.60 -4.13
CA LEU A 62 49.17 -49.72 -3.79
C LEU A 62 48.56 -48.36 -3.40
N LEU A 63 49.24 -47.59 -2.56
CA LEU A 63 48.81 -46.24 -2.18
C LEU A 63 48.77 -45.26 -3.36
N VAL A 64 49.72 -45.36 -4.30
CA VAL A 64 49.71 -44.56 -5.53
C VAL A 64 48.51 -44.94 -6.41
N GLN A 65 48.18 -46.22 -6.53
CA GLN A 65 47.00 -46.68 -7.27
C GLN A 65 45.70 -46.23 -6.60
N GLU A 66 45.58 -46.32 -5.27
CA GLU A 66 44.42 -45.81 -4.53
C GLU A 66 44.28 -44.29 -4.68
N ARG A 67 45.38 -43.56 -4.62
CA ARG A 67 45.41 -42.11 -4.86
C ARG A 67 44.92 -41.78 -6.27
N ASP A 68 45.45 -42.43 -7.29
CA ASP A 68 45.08 -42.16 -8.69
C ASP A 68 43.62 -42.54 -8.96
N TYR A 69 43.14 -43.62 -8.34
CA TYR A 69 41.72 -43.99 -8.36
C TYR A 69 40.84 -42.93 -7.70
N LEU A 70 41.22 -42.41 -6.53
CA LEU A 70 40.50 -41.34 -5.83
C LEU A 70 40.50 -40.03 -6.62
N TYR A 71 41.60 -39.67 -7.29
CA TYR A 71 41.64 -38.52 -8.19
C TYR A 71 40.69 -38.70 -9.37
N SER A 72 40.67 -39.87 -10.01
CA SER A 72 39.74 -40.16 -11.10
C SER A 72 38.28 -40.12 -10.63
N LYS A 73 37.99 -40.63 -9.43
CA LYS A 73 36.66 -40.56 -8.80
C LYS A 73 36.24 -39.12 -8.52
N ASN A 74 37.15 -38.30 -8.01
CA ASN A 74 36.88 -36.89 -7.74
C ASN A 74 36.64 -36.11 -9.04
N GLU A 75 37.38 -36.39 -10.10
CA GLU A 75 37.16 -35.76 -11.41
C GLU A 75 35.78 -36.15 -11.99
N GLU A 76 35.35 -37.40 -11.79
CA GLU A 76 33.99 -37.87 -12.13
C GLU A 76 32.93 -37.09 -11.33
N TYR A 77 33.12 -36.92 -10.02
CA TYR A 77 32.21 -36.12 -9.19
C TYR A 77 32.16 -34.64 -9.60
N PHE A 78 33.30 -34.04 -9.95
CA PHE A 78 33.33 -32.66 -10.45
C PHE A 78 32.56 -32.50 -11.75
N ARG A 79 32.68 -33.44 -12.71
CA ARG A 79 31.87 -33.42 -13.94
C ARG A 79 30.38 -33.50 -13.66
N VAL A 80 29.97 -34.37 -12.73
CA VAL A 80 28.55 -34.49 -12.33
C VAL A 80 28.07 -33.18 -11.68
N ILE A 81 28.88 -32.54 -10.84
CA ILE A 81 28.55 -31.25 -10.22
C ILE A 81 28.43 -30.16 -11.30
N GLU A 82 29.34 -30.08 -12.27
CA GLU A 82 29.27 -29.15 -13.39
C GLU A 82 28.00 -29.35 -14.24
N GLU A 83 27.65 -30.61 -14.53
CA GLU A 83 26.43 -30.93 -15.26
C GLU A 83 25.16 -30.55 -14.46
N CYS A 84 25.16 -30.77 -13.15
CA CYS A 84 24.09 -30.32 -12.26
C CYS A 84 23.97 -28.79 -12.22
N ILE A 85 25.08 -28.05 -12.17
CA ILE A 85 25.08 -26.57 -12.20
C ILE A 85 24.47 -26.08 -13.52
N MET A 86 24.88 -26.65 -14.65
CA MET A 86 24.30 -26.30 -15.95
C MET A 86 22.79 -26.58 -16.02
N GLN A 87 22.32 -27.70 -15.44
CA GLN A 87 20.89 -28.01 -15.38
C GLN A 87 20.12 -27.02 -14.50
N ILE A 88 20.70 -26.58 -13.37
CA ILE A 88 20.10 -25.57 -12.50
C ILE A 88 19.97 -24.24 -13.25
N GLU A 89 21.01 -23.78 -13.93
CA GLU A 89 20.98 -22.55 -14.73
C GLU A 89 19.91 -22.60 -15.84
N GLN A 90 19.78 -23.74 -16.52
CA GLN A 90 18.73 -23.94 -17.52
C GLN A 90 17.31 -23.88 -16.91
N LEU A 91 17.12 -24.47 -15.73
CA LEU A 91 15.85 -24.44 -15.01
C LEU A 91 15.52 -23.03 -14.51
N GLU A 92 16.52 -22.25 -14.08
CA GLU A 92 16.34 -20.84 -13.70
C GLU A 92 15.92 -19.99 -14.90
N MET A 93 16.58 -20.16 -16.05
CA MET A 93 16.18 -19.49 -17.29
C MET A 93 14.76 -19.86 -17.72
N LYS A 94 14.40 -21.15 -17.59
CA LYS A 94 13.03 -21.62 -17.88
C LYS A 94 12.01 -21.04 -16.90
N LYS A 95 12.35 -20.89 -15.63
CA LYS A 95 11.52 -20.24 -14.60
C LYS A 95 11.31 -18.76 -14.90
N ILE A 96 12.35 -18.03 -15.32
CA ILE A 96 12.23 -16.63 -15.74
C ILE A 96 11.29 -16.50 -16.94
N SER A 97 11.45 -17.36 -17.96
CA SER A 97 10.56 -17.39 -19.13
C SER A 97 9.10 -17.69 -18.76
N LEU A 98 8.86 -18.68 -17.89
CA LEU A 98 7.52 -19.02 -17.41
C LEU A 98 6.90 -17.89 -16.56
N ASN A 99 7.68 -17.20 -15.75
CA ASN A 99 7.21 -16.04 -15.00
C ASN A 99 6.82 -14.88 -15.91
N THR A 100 7.60 -14.65 -16.97
CA THR A 100 7.29 -13.64 -17.99
C THR A 100 5.98 -13.98 -18.69
N LEU A 101 5.83 -15.22 -19.15
CA LEU A 101 4.60 -15.72 -19.77
C LEU A 101 3.39 -15.64 -18.81
N ARG A 102 3.60 -15.91 -17.52
CA ARG A 102 2.56 -15.78 -16.48
C ARG A 102 2.11 -14.34 -16.31
N ILE A 103 3.03 -13.37 -16.34
CA ILE A 103 2.71 -11.94 -16.25
C ILE A 103 1.92 -11.49 -17.49
N GLU A 104 2.35 -11.91 -18.68
CA GLU A 104 1.64 -11.65 -19.94
C GLU A 104 0.23 -12.26 -19.95
N LYS A 105 0.08 -13.50 -19.49
CA LYS A 105 -1.24 -14.14 -19.41
C LYS A 105 -2.13 -13.52 -18.34
N LYS A 106 -1.56 -13.10 -17.20
CA LYS A 106 -2.31 -12.38 -16.16
C LYS A 106 -2.82 -11.05 -16.70
N THR A 107 -2.00 -10.29 -17.40
CA THR A 107 -2.40 -9.02 -18.03
C THR A 107 -3.46 -9.22 -19.10
N GLU A 108 -3.33 -10.24 -19.95
CA GLU A 108 -4.37 -10.60 -20.95
C GLU A 108 -5.71 -10.95 -20.28
N ILE A 109 -5.69 -11.71 -19.18
CA ILE A 109 -6.90 -12.04 -18.40
C ILE A 109 -7.49 -10.79 -17.77
N THR A 110 -6.67 -9.89 -17.20
CA THR A 110 -7.16 -8.64 -16.60
C THR A 110 -7.85 -7.76 -17.63
N ILE A 111 -7.29 -7.61 -18.84
CA ILE A 111 -7.90 -6.86 -19.94
C ILE A 111 -9.26 -7.48 -20.33
N LYS A 112 -9.32 -8.81 -20.51
CA LYS A 112 -10.57 -9.52 -20.82
C LYS A 112 -11.60 -9.41 -19.71
N GLN A 113 -11.17 -9.38 -18.45
CA GLN A 113 -12.05 -9.19 -17.31
C GLN A 113 -12.64 -7.78 -17.28
N THR A 114 -11.82 -6.74 -17.53
CA THR A 114 -12.32 -5.37 -17.65
C THR A 114 -13.32 -5.21 -18.81
N GLU A 115 -13.08 -5.85 -19.96
CA GLU A 115 -14.03 -5.86 -21.08
C GLU A 115 -15.35 -6.59 -20.71
N LEU A 116 -15.27 -7.69 -19.96
CA LEU A 116 -16.46 -8.39 -19.46
C LEU A 116 -17.25 -7.57 -18.44
N ASP A 117 -16.56 -6.86 -17.54
CA ASP A 117 -17.18 -6.02 -16.53
C ASP A 117 -17.85 -4.79 -17.16
N GLU A 118 -17.23 -4.17 -18.16
CA GLU A 118 -17.84 -3.10 -18.97
C GLU A 118 -19.08 -3.60 -19.71
N ASN A 119 -19.01 -4.79 -20.32
CA ASN A 119 -20.15 -5.42 -20.96
C ASN A 119 -21.27 -5.74 -19.96
N ALA A 120 -20.95 -6.23 -18.76
CA ALA A 120 -21.92 -6.51 -17.70
C ALA A 120 -22.60 -5.23 -17.18
N ALA A 121 -21.85 -4.14 -17.02
CA ALA A 121 -22.38 -2.81 -16.68
C ALA A 121 -23.34 -2.30 -17.78
N THR A 122 -22.99 -2.51 -19.04
CA THR A 122 -23.83 -2.15 -20.18
C THR A 122 -25.13 -2.98 -20.20
N LEU A 123 -25.04 -4.28 -19.92
CA LEU A 123 -26.18 -5.20 -19.83
C LEU A 123 -27.11 -4.89 -18.65
N THR A 124 -26.57 -4.49 -17.50
CA THR A 124 -27.36 -4.05 -16.34
C THR A 124 -28.06 -2.72 -16.63
N ASN A 125 -27.39 -1.77 -17.28
CA ASN A 125 -28.02 -0.53 -17.73
C ASN A 125 -29.16 -0.79 -18.73
N LEU A 126 -28.95 -1.71 -19.69
CA LEU A 126 -29.99 -2.14 -20.63
C LEU A 126 -31.15 -2.84 -19.91
N LYS A 127 -30.87 -3.71 -18.94
CA LYS A 127 -31.90 -4.39 -18.12
C LYS A 127 -32.70 -3.39 -17.29
N TYR A 128 -32.04 -2.40 -16.70
CA TYR A 128 -32.69 -1.32 -15.96
C TYR A 128 -33.57 -0.45 -16.88
N ALA A 129 -33.09 -0.11 -18.08
CA ALA A 129 -33.88 0.58 -19.10
C ALA A 129 -35.12 -0.24 -19.52
N LEU A 130 -34.97 -1.56 -19.68
CA LEU A 130 -36.07 -2.48 -19.98
C LEU A 130 -37.08 -2.60 -18.82
N GLN A 131 -36.60 -2.67 -17.58
CA GLN A 131 -37.47 -2.67 -16.39
C GLN A 131 -38.23 -1.35 -16.26
N LYS A 132 -37.56 -0.21 -16.47
CA LYS A 132 -38.20 1.11 -16.47
C LYS A 132 -39.26 1.21 -17.57
N ARG A 133 -38.99 0.69 -18.77
CA ARG A 133 -39.97 0.58 -19.86
C ARG A 133 -41.15 -0.33 -19.50
N ASN A 134 -40.92 -1.48 -18.86
CA ASN A 134 -41.98 -2.39 -18.44
C ASN A 134 -42.82 -1.81 -17.29
N ALA A 135 -42.20 -1.09 -16.35
CA ALA A 135 -42.90 -0.36 -15.31
C ALA A 135 -43.80 0.74 -15.90
N LEU A 136 -43.28 1.51 -16.87
CA LEU A 136 -44.06 2.49 -17.62
C LEU A 136 -45.19 1.85 -18.43
N LYS A 137 -44.96 0.68 -19.01
CA LYS A 137 -45.99 -0.10 -19.71
C LYS A 137 -47.11 -0.53 -18.76
N ASN A 138 -46.77 -1.00 -17.56
CA ASN A 138 -47.75 -1.41 -16.56
C ASN A 138 -48.50 -0.22 -15.95
N GLN A 139 -47.83 0.91 -15.74
CA GLN A 139 -48.51 2.17 -15.38
C GLN A 139 -49.50 2.60 -16.46
N ASN A 140 -49.11 2.53 -17.73
CA ASN A 140 -50.01 2.82 -18.85
C ASN A 140 -51.20 1.84 -18.91
N ILE A 141 -51.00 0.56 -18.63
CA ILE A 141 -52.10 -0.42 -18.58
C ILE A 141 -53.06 -0.08 -17.44
N HIS A 142 -52.56 0.30 -16.26
CA HIS A 142 -53.38 0.71 -15.13
C HIS A 142 -54.10 2.04 -15.36
N GLU A 143 -53.44 3.05 -15.93
CA GLU A 143 -54.09 4.31 -16.32
C GLU A 143 -55.15 4.07 -17.39
N ARG A 144 -54.87 3.22 -18.37
CA ARG A 144 -55.84 2.86 -19.41
C ARG A 144 -57.05 2.12 -18.83
N GLN A 145 -56.88 1.22 -17.86
CA GLN A 145 -57.99 0.59 -17.15
C GLN A 145 -58.77 1.58 -16.27
N ARG A 146 -58.07 2.54 -15.65
CA ARG A 146 -58.69 3.61 -14.86
C ARG A 146 -59.54 4.53 -15.73
N LEU A 147 -59.05 4.88 -16.92
CA LEU A 147 -59.74 5.70 -17.92
C LEU A 147 -60.89 4.94 -18.60
N LEU A 148 -60.73 3.65 -18.90
CA LEU A 148 -61.81 2.80 -19.43
C LEU A 148 -62.96 2.66 -18.43
N ASN A 149 -62.66 2.52 -17.14
CA ASN A 149 -63.69 2.48 -16.10
C ASN A 149 -64.35 3.85 -15.86
N GLN A 150 -63.75 4.95 -16.34
CA GLN A 150 -64.34 6.28 -16.33
C GLN A 150 -65.20 6.57 -17.58
N LEU A 151 -65.14 5.72 -18.62
CA LEU A 151 -65.74 5.95 -19.93
C LEU A 151 -66.93 5.03 -20.26
N SER A 152 -67.54 4.37 -19.27
CA SER A 152 -68.81 3.64 -19.48
C SER A 152 -69.87 4.05 -18.44
N PRO A 153 -71.07 4.55 -18.82
CA PRO A 153 -71.51 5.10 -20.11
C PRO A 153 -72.15 6.51 -20.02
N THR A 154 -71.97 7.31 -21.08
CA THR A 154 -73.04 8.15 -21.64
C THR A 154 -73.23 7.74 -23.10
N GLU A 155 -74.50 7.47 -23.42
CA GLU A 155 -75.01 6.83 -24.62
C GLU A 155 -74.91 7.70 -25.88
N ASN A 156 -74.57 7.15 -27.05
CA ASN A 156 -75.54 6.73 -28.09
C ASN A 156 -74.87 6.37 -29.42
N LYS A 157 -75.61 5.56 -30.17
CA LYS A 157 -75.29 4.78 -31.37
C LYS A 157 -75.11 5.63 -32.63
N GLU A 158 -74.23 5.21 -33.55
CA GLU A 158 -74.62 4.58 -34.83
C GLU A 158 -73.42 4.15 -35.71
N HIS A 159 -73.50 2.87 -36.12
CA HIS A 159 -73.06 2.18 -37.34
C HIS A 159 -71.63 2.23 -37.93
N ASP A 160 -70.99 1.05 -37.86
CA ASP A 160 -70.55 0.18 -38.96
C ASP A 160 -69.79 0.76 -40.18
N THR A 161 -68.52 0.41 -40.36
CA THR A 161 -68.10 -0.84 -41.05
C THR A 161 -66.57 -0.94 -41.08
N VAL A 162 -66.13 -2.19 -41.20
CA VAL A 162 -64.78 -2.73 -41.16
C VAL A 162 -63.89 -2.21 -42.29
N ASP A 163 -62.67 -1.77 -41.95
CA ASP A 163 -61.48 -2.34 -42.58
C ASP A 163 -60.27 -2.34 -41.64
N THR A 164 -59.63 -3.50 -41.60
CA THR A 164 -58.45 -3.81 -40.80
C THR A 164 -57.24 -3.03 -41.28
N GLN A 165 -56.73 -2.14 -40.43
CA GLN A 165 -55.31 -1.84 -40.25
C GLN A 165 -55.23 -0.73 -39.19
N ASN A 166 -54.84 -1.07 -37.96
CA ASN A 166 -53.95 -0.24 -37.12
C ASN A 166 -53.81 -0.86 -35.72
N HIS A 167 -52.66 -1.50 -35.53
CA HIS A 167 -52.05 -1.76 -34.23
C HIS A 167 -52.03 -0.49 -33.37
N PRO A 168 -52.14 -0.58 -32.03
CA PRO A 168 -51.98 0.59 -31.18
C PRO A 168 -50.48 0.91 -31.07
N LEU A 169 -49.95 1.60 -32.08
CA LEU A 169 -49.19 2.81 -31.80
C LEU A 169 -49.98 3.60 -30.75
N LEU A 170 -49.33 4.24 -29.78
CA LEU A 170 -49.86 5.51 -29.24
C LEU A 170 -50.41 6.23 -30.46
N SER A 171 -51.75 6.28 -30.61
CA SER A 171 -52.34 6.38 -31.95
C SER A 171 -51.60 7.48 -32.67
N LEU A 172 -51.20 7.23 -33.92
CA LEU A 172 -50.49 8.26 -34.67
C LEU A 172 -51.24 9.58 -34.48
N ASN A 173 -52.58 9.55 -34.44
CA ASN A 173 -53.47 10.62 -33.99
C ASN A 173 -53.27 11.23 -32.59
N VAL A 174 -52.94 10.53 -31.51
CA VAL A 174 -52.71 11.13 -30.16
C VAL A 174 -51.29 11.64 -30.01
N LEU A 175 -50.31 10.97 -30.62
CA LEU A 175 -48.95 11.52 -30.73
C LEU A 175 -48.92 12.64 -31.76
N GLU A 176 -49.72 12.59 -32.82
CA GLU A 176 -49.97 13.65 -33.80
C GLU A 176 -50.87 14.72 -33.21
N GLU A 177 -51.76 14.44 -32.25
CA GLU A 177 -52.50 15.46 -31.51
C GLU A 177 -51.60 16.10 -30.47
N GLN A 178 -50.72 15.38 -29.79
CA GLN A 178 -49.72 15.96 -28.86
C GLN A 178 -48.60 16.67 -29.62
N ILE A 179 -48.16 16.13 -30.75
CA ILE A 179 -47.24 16.81 -31.67
C ILE A 179 -48.00 17.95 -32.33
N GLN A 180 -49.26 17.85 -32.75
CA GLN A 180 -50.06 18.98 -33.25
C GLN A 180 -50.34 19.98 -32.16
N GLN A 181 -50.46 19.59 -30.89
CA GLN A 181 -50.67 20.49 -29.76
C GLN A 181 -49.36 21.19 -29.41
N ILE A 182 -48.23 20.48 -29.34
CA ILE A 182 -46.90 21.06 -29.15
C ILE A 182 -46.50 21.89 -30.38
N THR A 183 -46.91 21.47 -31.58
CA THR A 183 -46.68 22.19 -32.84
C THR A 183 -47.62 23.38 -32.93
N GLN A 184 -48.85 23.32 -32.43
CA GLN A 184 -49.78 24.44 -32.27
C GLN A 184 -49.33 25.38 -31.15
N ASP A 185 -48.71 24.89 -30.09
CA ASP A 185 -48.18 25.70 -28.99
C ASP A 185 -46.83 26.32 -29.38
N LEU A 186 -46.03 25.65 -30.22
CA LEU A 186 -44.86 26.19 -30.88
C LEU A 186 -45.26 27.16 -31.99
N TYR A 187 -46.31 26.89 -32.78
CA TYR A 187 -46.87 27.86 -33.72
C TYR A 187 -47.48 29.02 -32.97
N LYS A 188 -48.20 28.83 -31.87
CA LYS A 188 -48.69 29.92 -31.00
C LYS A 188 -47.55 30.69 -30.37
N ASN A 189 -46.46 30.04 -29.94
CA ASN A 189 -45.28 30.75 -29.41
C ASN A 189 -44.52 31.49 -30.50
N LYS A 190 -44.39 30.91 -31.70
CA LYS A 190 -43.73 31.54 -32.84
C LYS A 190 -44.59 32.63 -33.46
N GLU A 191 -45.91 32.47 -33.46
CA GLU A 191 -46.92 33.48 -33.76
C GLU A 191 -46.96 34.54 -32.67
N LEU A 192 -46.78 34.23 -31.39
CA LEU A 192 -46.67 35.22 -30.31
C LEU A 192 -45.37 35.99 -30.41
N LEU A 193 -44.26 35.36 -30.81
CA LEU A 193 -43.00 36.04 -31.12
C LEU A 193 -43.11 36.91 -32.38
N HIS A 194 -43.67 36.37 -33.46
CA HIS A 194 -43.94 37.13 -34.68
C HIS A 194 -44.98 38.23 -34.45
N MET A 195 -45.97 38.00 -33.59
CA MET A 195 -46.93 39.00 -33.14
C MET A 195 -46.22 40.03 -32.27
N LYS A 196 -45.30 39.66 -31.38
CA LYS A 196 -44.48 40.64 -30.64
C LYS A 196 -43.73 41.54 -31.61
N ASP A 197 -42.99 40.98 -32.56
CA ASP A 197 -42.22 41.79 -33.53
C ASP A 197 -43.14 42.59 -34.46
N SER A 198 -44.28 42.01 -34.88
CA SER A 198 -45.27 42.67 -35.72
C SER A 198 -46.06 43.74 -34.98
N TYR A 199 -46.34 43.58 -33.68
CA TYR A 199 -47.06 44.54 -32.85
C TYR A 199 -46.14 45.60 -32.28
N GLN A 200 -44.88 45.28 -31.98
CA GLN A 200 -43.86 46.27 -31.68
C GLN A 200 -43.62 47.16 -32.90
N LYS A 201 -43.54 46.56 -34.10
CA LYS A 201 -43.60 47.31 -35.37
C LYS A 201 -44.92 48.07 -35.54
N GLN A 202 -46.09 47.51 -35.25
CA GLN A 202 -47.35 48.26 -35.38
C GLN A 202 -47.47 49.40 -34.37
N CYS A 203 -46.99 49.25 -33.14
CA CYS A 203 -46.91 50.35 -32.17
C CYS A 203 -45.91 51.41 -32.64
N GLN A 204 -44.78 51.02 -33.23
CA GLN A 204 -43.86 51.96 -33.87
C GLN A 204 -44.52 52.70 -35.03
N VAL A 205 -45.21 51.98 -35.91
CA VAL A 205 -45.96 52.56 -37.05
C VAL A 205 -47.11 53.44 -36.58
N GLU A 206 -47.85 53.06 -35.54
CA GLU A 206 -48.91 53.88 -34.94
C GLU A 206 -48.33 55.12 -34.24
N MET A 207 -47.20 55.00 -33.54
CA MET A 207 -46.50 56.16 -32.99
C MET A 207 -45.98 57.09 -34.09
N GLU A 208 -45.46 56.54 -35.19
CA GLU A 208 -45.03 57.30 -36.37
C GLU A 208 -46.23 57.99 -37.03
N LYS A 209 -47.37 57.31 -37.21
CA LYS A 209 -48.61 57.91 -37.72
C LYS A 209 -49.15 59.02 -36.84
N ILE A 210 -49.21 58.81 -35.52
CA ILE A 210 -49.59 59.85 -34.57
C ILE A 210 -48.62 61.04 -34.68
N GLN A 211 -47.33 60.78 -34.90
CA GLN A 211 -46.34 61.84 -35.08
C GLN A 211 -46.50 62.58 -36.41
N GLU A 212 -46.89 61.90 -37.47
CA GLU A 212 -47.26 62.50 -38.76
C GLU A 212 -48.57 63.33 -38.65
N GLU A 213 -49.58 62.84 -37.92
CA GLU A 213 -50.81 63.57 -37.60
C GLU A 213 -50.50 64.84 -36.80
N ILE A 214 -49.70 64.76 -35.74
CA ILE A 214 -49.24 65.93 -34.97
C ILE A 214 -48.54 66.96 -35.87
N GLN A 215 -47.70 66.51 -36.81
CA GLN A 215 -47.02 67.40 -37.77
C GLN A 215 -47.99 68.01 -38.79
N SER A 216 -48.97 67.25 -39.25
CA SER A 216 -50.04 67.72 -40.14
C SER A 216 -50.91 68.77 -39.44
N ASP A 217 -51.31 68.51 -38.20
CA ASP A 217 -52.09 69.43 -37.38
C ASP A 217 -51.31 70.69 -37.05
N GLN A 218 -49.99 70.60 -36.79
CA GLN A 218 -49.13 71.77 -36.69
C GLN A 218 -49.18 72.63 -37.97
N LYS A 219 -49.05 72.02 -39.14
CA LYS A 219 -49.15 72.75 -40.42
C LYS A 219 -50.53 73.36 -40.64
N ASN A 220 -51.61 72.68 -40.24
CA ASN A 220 -52.97 73.18 -40.37
C ASN A 220 -53.26 74.34 -39.41
N ILE A 221 -52.77 74.27 -38.17
CA ILE A 221 -52.81 75.38 -37.20
C ILE A 221 -52.03 76.58 -37.75
N GLU A 222 -50.85 76.37 -38.34
CA GLU A 222 -50.04 77.43 -38.95
C GLU A 222 -50.81 78.15 -40.09
N LYS A 223 -51.45 77.38 -40.98
CA LYS A 223 -52.28 77.91 -42.07
C LYS A 223 -53.51 78.67 -41.55
N LEU A 224 -54.18 78.13 -40.53
CA LEU A 224 -55.33 78.79 -39.92
C LEU A 224 -54.93 80.10 -39.24
N LYS A 225 -53.76 80.15 -38.58
CA LYS A 225 -53.19 81.37 -38.01
C LYS A 225 -52.93 82.43 -39.09
N GLN A 226 -52.27 82.06 -40.18
CA GLN A 226 -52.05 82.98 -41.31
C GLN A 226 -53.38 83.51 -41.86
N LYS A 227 -54.37 82.63 -42.05
CA LYS A 227 -55.70 83.02 -42.53
C LYS A 227 -56.45 83.93 -41.54
N THR A 228 -56.34 83.68 -40.23
CA THR A 228 -56.95 84.55 -39.20
C THR A 228 -56.26 85.91 -39.17
N GLU A 229 -54.93 85.97 -39.31
CA GLU A 229 -54.18 87.22 -39.41
C GLU A 229 -54.56 88.03 -40.65
N GLU A 230 -54.64 87.40 -41.82
CA GLU A 230 -55.09 88.03 -43.07
C GLU A 230 -56.53 88.56 -42.96
N MET A 231 -57.46 87.77 -42.40
CA MET A 231 -58.85 88.20 -42.20
C MET A 231 -58.95 89.35 -41.18
N GLN A 232 -58.17 89.34 -40.10
CA GLN A 232 -58.11 90.45 -39.15
C GLN A 232 -57.58 91.73 -39.80
N GLN A 233 -56.55 91.63 -40.65
CA GLN A 233 -56.04 92.77 -41.40
C GLN A 233 -57.09 93.30 -42.38
N ARG A 234 -57.79 92.43 -43.11
CA ARG A 234 -58.86 92.82 -44.03
C ARG A 234 -60.02 93.50 -43.31
N LYS A 235 -60.42 93.00 -42.15
CA LYS A 235 -61.44 93.63 -41.29
C LYS A 235 -61.02 95.05 -40.87
N ARG A 236 -59.76 95.26 -40.47
CA ARG A 236 -59.25 96.60 -40.11
C ARG A 236 -59.30 97.58 -41.29
N ILE A 237 -58.94 97.13 -42.49
CA ILE A 237 -59.02 97.94 -43.72
C ILE A 237 -60.47 98.34 -44.00
N LEU A 238 -61.41 97.40 -43.93
CA LEU A 238 -62.82 97.66 -44.20
C LEU A 238 -63.46 98.59 -43.18
N ILE A 239 -63.09 98.50 -41.89
CA ILE A 239 -63.52 99.46 -40.86
C ILE A 239 -63.02 100.87 -41.21
N TYR A 240 -61.76 100.98 -41.63
CA TYR A 240 -61.19 102.26 -42.03
C TYR A 240 -61.85 102.83 -43.31
N GLU A 241 -62.14 101.98 -44.31
CA GLU A 241 -62.89 102.36 -45.51
C GLU A 241 -64.32 102.80 -45.18
N LYS A 242 -64.99 102.11 -44.24
CA LYS A 242 -66.30 102.50 -43.73
C LYS A 242 -66.26 103.88 -43.08
N ASP A 243 -65.30 104.15 -42.18
CA ASP A 243 -65.15 105.46 -41.52
C ASP A 243 -64.94 106.60 -42.54
N ILE A 244 -64.19 106.35 -43.62
CA ILE A 244 -64.00 107.32 -44.72
C ILE A 244 -65.31 107.56 -45.45
N LEU A 245 -66.02 106.48 -45.81
CA LEU A 245 -67.31 106.58 -46.52
C LEU A 245 -68.39 107.24 -45.66
N GLU A 246 -68.43 106.98 -44.36
CA GLU A 246 -69.35 107.64 -43.43
C GLU A 246 -69.10 109.15 -43.35
N LYS A 247 -67.83 109.57 -43.27
CA LYS A 247 -67.48 111.00 -43.34
C LYS A 247 -67.87 111.61 -44.68
N LYS A 248 -67.63 110.91 -45.80
CA LYS A 248 -68.04 111.36 -47.13
C LYS A 248 -69.58 111.46 -47.24
N SER A 249 -70.29 110.49 -46.68
CA SER A 249 -71.76 110.46 -46.60
C SER A 249 -72.28 111.65 -45.79
N GLN A 250 -71.71 111.95 -44.62
CA GLN A 250 -72.07 113.12 -43.82
C GLN A 250 -71.84 114.42 -44.60
N GLN A 251 -70.66 114.59 -45.21
CA GLN A 251 -70.35 115.76 -46.03
C GLN A 251 -71.30 115.92 -47.23
N LEU A 252 -71.59 114.84 -47.96
CA LEU A 252 -72.54 114.86 -49.08
C LEU A 252 -73.95 115.17 -48.61
N ASN A 253 -74.40 114.58 -47.50
CA ASN A 253 -75.74 114.79 -46.95
C ASN A 253 -75.91 116.23 -46.44
N GLU A 254 -74.90 116.81 -45.80
CA GLU A 254 -74.85 118.23 -45.44
C GLU A 254 -74.87 119.13 -46.69
N THR A 255 -74.08 118.78 -47.71
CA THR A 255 -74.01 119.54 -48.97
C THR A 255 -75.34 119.52 -49.72
N VAL A 256 -75.98 118.34 -49.85
CA VAL A 256 -77.33 118.18 -50.41
C VAL A 256 -78.33 119.00 -49.60
N SER A 257 -78.32 118.90 -48.27
CA SER A 257 -79.24 119.68 -47.42
C SER A 257 -79.10 121.19 -47.60
N VAL A 258 -77.86 121.70 -47.60
CA VAL A 258 -77.55 123.13 -47.81
C VAL A 258 -77.95 123.58 -49.22
N LEU A 259 -77.63 122.81 -50.25
CA LEU A 259 -77.99 123.13 -51.63
C LEU A 259 -79.50 123.09 -51.85
N THR A 260 -80.21 122.11 -51.28
CA THR A 260 -81.67 122.02 -51.33
C THR A 260 -82.33 123.22 -50.64
N THR A 261 -81.77 123.67 -49.51
CA THR A 261 -82.26 124.86 -48.79
C THR A 261 -82.01 126.14 -49.61
N ILE A 262 -80.82 126.30 -50.20
CA ILE A 262 -80.51 127.42 -51.11
C ILE A 262 -81.40 127.39 -52.36
N LEU A 263 -81.67 126.22 -52.94
CA LEU A 263 -82.57 126.06 -54.08
C LEU A 263 -83.99 126.47 -53.73
N ASN A 264 -84.50 126.07 -52.56
CA ASN A 264 -85.81 126.47 -52.07
C ASN A 264 -85.87 128.00 -51.85
N GLU A 265 -84.88 128.58 -51.17
CA GLU A 265 -84.78 130.04 -50.95
C GLU A 265 -84.67 130.85 -52.25
N LYS A 266 -83.98 130.32 -53.28
CA LYS A 266 -83.89 130.95 -54.60
C LYS A 266 -85.11 130.72 -55.48
N SER A 267 -85.89 129.67 -55.25
CA SER A 267 -87.17 129.45 -55.92
C SER A 267 -88.27 130.40 -55.41
N GLU A 268 -88.18 130.85 -54.16
CA GLU A 268 -89.14 131.76 -53.52
C GLU A 268 -88.84 133.26 -53.75
N ASN A 269 -87.59 133.64 -54.05
CA ASN A 269 -87.20 135.03 -54.31
C ASN A 269 -86.98 135.31 -55.83
N HIS A 270 -87.98 135.95 -56.46
CA HIS A 270 -87.98 136.35 -57.87
C HIS A 270 -86.73 137.16 -58.29
N ILE A 271 -85.91 136.60 -59.20
CA ILE A 271 -85.07 137.18 -60.30
C ILE A 271 -83.93 136.18 -60.68
N CYS A 272 -84.26 134.98 -61.17
CA CYS A 272 -83.31 134.08 -61.84
C CYS A 272 -84.05 133.23 -62.89
N SER A 273 -83.41 132.95 -64.04
CA SER A 273 -84.00 132.20 -65.16
C SER A 273 -84.26 130.72 -64.82
N SER A 274 -85.43 130.18 -65.18
CA SER A 274 -85.88 128.79 -64.92
C SER A 274 -84.81 127.72 -65.21
N GLN A 275 -84.02 127.89 -66.26
CA GLN A 275 -82.95 126.96 -66.66
C GLN A 275 -81.91 126.70 -65.56
N ARG A 276 -81.57 127.71 -64.74
CA ARG A 276 -80.59 127.57 -63.65
C ARG A 276 -81.13 126.83 -62.44
N ILE A 277 -82.45 126.83 -62.25
CA ILE A 277 -83.09 126.06 -61.17
C ILE A 277 -83.10 124.58 -61.57
N ASP A 278 -83.43 124.28 -62.82
CA ASP A 278 -83.43 122.90 -63.35
C ASP A 278 -82.02 122.29 -63.36
N ASP A 279 -81.00 123.03 -63.79
CA ASP A 279 -79.60 122.57 -63.77
C ASP A 279 -79.11 122.31 -62.32
N ASN A 280 -79.51 123.16 -61.36
CA ASN A 280 -79.16 122.98 -59.96
C ASN A 280 -79.96 121.82 -59.31
N GLN A 281 -81.22 121.60 -59.69
CA GLN A 281 -82.00 120.43 -59.26
C GLN A 281 -81.43 119.14 -59.83
N ALA A 282 -80.94 119.14 -61.07
CA ALA A 282 -80.21 118.02 -61.64
C ALA A 282 -78.92 117.74 -60.87
N ALA A 283 -78.15 118.78 -60.53
CA ALA A 283 -76.93 118.63 -59.72
C ALA A 283 -77.20 118.11 -58.30
N VAL A 284 -78.29 118.53 -57.64
CA VAL A 284 -78.70 117.97 -56.34
C VAL A 284 -79.10 116.51 -56.48
N LYS A 285 -79.82 116.14 -57.54
CA LYS A 285 -80.23 114.76 -57.79
C LYS A 285 -79.04 113.85 -58.10
N ASP A 286 -78.03 114.35 -58.80
CA ASP A 286 -76.77 113.63 -59.02
C ASP A 286 -75.99 113.45 -57.71
N LEU A 287 -75.98 114.45 -56.82
CA LEU A 287 -75.38 114.33 -55.47
C LEU A 287 -76.17 113.38 -54.56
N GLU A 288 -77.50 113.32 -54.68
CA GLU A 288 -78.35 112.34 -53.98
C GLU A 288 -78.07 110.91 -54.46
N LEU A 289 -77.87 110.72 -55.76
CA LEU A 289 -77.44 109.44 -56.33
C LEU A 289 -76.04 109.04 -55.85
N GLU A 290 -75.11 109.99 -55.75
CA GLU A 290 -73.77 109.72 -55.19
C GLU A 290 -73.85 109.41 -53.68
N LEU A 291 -74.71 110.09 -52.93
CA LEU A 291 -74.95 109.80 -51.52
C LEU A 291 -75.56 108.40 -51.32
N GLU A 292 -76.49 108.00 -52.18
CA GLU A 292 -77.09 106.67 -52.14
C GLU A 292 -76.07 105.58 -52.51
N ASP A 293 -75.21 105.82 -53.50
CA ASP A 293 -74.09 104.92 -53.83
C ASP A 293 -73.09 104.78 -52.65
N VAL A 294 -72.79 105.88 -51.94
CA VAL A 294 -71.97 105.83 -50.73
C VAL A 294 -72.67 105.08 -49.59
N ARG A 295 -73.98 105.26 -49.40
CA ARG A 295 -74.77 104.53 -48.38
C ARG A 295 -74.84 103.03 -48.69
N GLN A 296 -75.04 102.65 -49.95
CA GLN A 296 -75.01 101.26 -50.37
C GLN A 296 -73.63 100.63 -50.15
N LYS A 297 -72.54 101.35 -50.42
CA LYS A 297 -71.18 100.87 -50.10
C LYS A 297 -70.95 100.68 -48.60
N ILE A 298 -71.43 101.60 -47.76
CA ILE A 298 -71.39 101.43 -46.30
C ILE A 298 -72.20 100.20 -45.89
N HIS A 299 -73.40 100.02 -46.42
CA HIS A 299 -74.27 98.89 -46.09
C HIS A 299 -73.65 97.54 -46.49
N ILE A 300 -73.06 97.44 -47.68
CA ILE A 300 -72.33 96.24 -48.12
C ILE A 300 -71.18 95.92 -47.16
N ILE A 301 -70.46 96.91 -46.66
CA ILE A 301 -69.36 96.68 -45.69
C ILE A 301 -69.91 96.18 -44.35
N GLU A 302 -71.07 96.68 -43.90
CA GLU A 302 -71.72 96.23 -42.66
C GLU A 302 -72.25 94.79 -42.73
N GLU A 303 -72.66 94.34 -43.92
CA GLU A 303 -73.15 92.97 -44.12
C GLU A 303 -72.03 91.91 -44.22
N LEU A 304 -70.75 92.31 -44.34
CA LEU A 304 -69.63 91.38 -44.39
C LEU A 304 -69.39 90.71 -43.02
N LYS A 305 -69.76 89.42 -42.92
CA LYS A 305 -69.71 88.59 -41.69
C LYS A 305 -68.31 88.07 -41.30
N TYR A 306 -67.32 88.96 -41.20
CA TYR A 306 -65.95 88.54 -40.81
C TYR A 306 -65.84 88.02 -39.37
N ASP A 307 -66.74 88.43 -38.47
CA ASP A 307 -66.71 87.99 -37.07
C ASP A 307 -67.09 86.51 -36.89
N ASP A 308 -68.05 86.02 -37.67
CA ASP A 308 -68.44 84.61 -37.64
C ASP A 308 -67.34 83.71 -38.23
N GLU A 309 -66.69 84.15 -39.30
CA GLU A 309 -65.59 83.40 -39.93
C GLU A 309 -64.30 83.38 -39.08
N LEU A 310 -63.98 84.50 -38.41
CA LEU A 310 -62.88 84.55 -37.44
C LEU A 310 -63.16 83.67 -36.21
N CYS A 311 -64.40 83.69 -35.69
CA CYS A 311 -64.81 82.84 -34.58
C CYS A 311 -64.72 81.34 -34.95
N ASN A 312 -65.15 80.97 -36.15
CA ASN A 312 -65.06 79.60 -36.66
C ASN A 312 -63.60 79.14 -36.87
N ALA A 313 -62.73 79.97 -37.44
CA ALA A 313 -61.31 79.65 -37.60
C ALA A 313 -60.59 79.52 -36.25
N GLN A 314 -60.92 80.36 -35.27
CA GLN A 314 -60.38 80.28 -33.91
C GLN A 314 -60.87 79.02 -33.18
N ALA A 315 -62.15 78.67 -33.32
CA ALA A 315 -62.72 77.45 -32.75
C ALA A 315 -62.06 76.19 -33.34
N GLN A 316 -61.88 76.15 -34.67
CA GLN A 316 -61.16 75.05 -35.34
C GLN A 316 -59.70 74.95 -34.87
N SER A 317 -58.99 76.08 -34.72
CA SER A 317 -57.61 76.07 -34.20
C SER A 317 -57.53 75.56 -32.76
N ASN A 318 -58.50 75.91 -31.91
CA ASN A 318 -58.56 75.42 -30.53
C ASN A 318 -58.85 73.91 -30.48
N GLN A 319 -59.71 73.42 -31.38
CA GLN A 319 -59.99 71.99 -31.49
C GLN A 319 -58.72 71.20 -31.89
N TYR A 320 -58.00 71.64 -32.93
CA TYR A 320 -56.74 71.00 -33.34
C TYR A 320 -55.67 71.02 -32.24
N ASN A 321 -55.55 72.12 -31.48
CA ASN A 321 -54.61 72.19 -30.35
C ASN A 321 -54.97 71.19 -29.23
N LEU A 322 -56.27 70.95 -29.01
CA LEU A 322 -56.76 70.03 -27.99
C LEU A 322 -56.54 68.58 -28.42
N GLU A 323 -56.80 68.26 -29.69
CA GLU A 323 -56.52 66.95 -30.31
C GLU A 323 -55.03 66.61 -30.28
N ARG A 324 -54.15 67.56 -30.66
CA ARG A 324 -52.69 67.40 -30.57
C ARG A 324 -52.22 67.08 -29.15
N ARG A 325 -52.73 67.81 -28.15
CA ARG A 325 -52.34 67.60 -26.74
C ARG A 325 -52.79 66.23 -26.23
N ASN A 326 -53.97 65.76 -26.66
CA ASN A 326 -54.46 64.42 -26.33
C ASN A 326 -53.59 63.33 -26.96
N GLN A 327 -53.22 63.48 -28.24
CA GLN A 327 -52.29 62.57 -28.94
C GLN A 327 -50.90 62.53 -28.28
N GLU A 328 -50.34 63.66 -27.86
CA GLU A 328 -49.05 63.74 -27.13
C GLU A 328 -49.11 63.00 -25.78
N ILE A 329 -50.18 63.21 -24.99
CA ILE A 329 -50.39 62.51 -23.71
C ILE A 329 -50.49 60.99 -23.93
N GLU A 330 -51.14 60.58 -25.01
CA GLU A 330 -51.38 59.19 -25.32
C GLU A 330 -50.12 58.47 -25.83
N LYS A 331 -49.33 59.13 -26.70
CA LYS A 331 -48.00 58.68 -27.08
C LYS A 331 -47.14 58.43 -25.84
N HIS A 332 -47.12 59.38 -24.90
CA HIS A 332 -46.29 59.27 -23.71
C HIS A 332 -46.78 58.15 -22.76
N ARG A 333 -48.09 57.88 -22.69
CA ARG A 333 -48.64 56.72 -21.99
C ARG A 333 -48.20 55.39 -22.62
N LEU A 334 -48.14 55.30 -23.94
CA LEU A 334 -47.70 54.10 -24.66
C LEU A 334 -46.20 53.86 -24.45
N GLU A 335 -45.36 54.89 -24.59
CA GLU A 335 -43.91 54.80 -24.32
C GLU A 335 -43.62 54.29 -22.91
N LYS A 336 -44.30 54.83 -21.89
CA LYS A 336 -44.13 54.42 -20.49
C LYS A 336 -44.57 52.98 -20.23
N LYS A 337 -45.61 52.49 -20.92
CA LYS A 337 -46.03 51.08 -20.85
C LYS A 337 -44.98 50.17 -21.48
N LEU A 338 -44.35 50.61 -22.57
CA LEU A 338 -43.33 49.86 -23.30
C LEU A 338 -42.02 49.76 -22.50
N GLU A 339 -41.55 50.86 -21.91
CA GLU A 339 -40.38 50.86 -21.00
C GLU A 339 -40.57 49.93 -19.79
N ASN A 340 -41.72 50.02 -19.10
CA ASN A 340 -42.02 49.14 -17.97
C ASN A 340 -41.99 47.66 -18.37
N PHE A 341 -42.46 47.34 -19.58
CA PHE A 341 -42.46 45.98 -20.10
C PHE A 341 -41.05 45.47 -20.41
N GLU A 342 -40.22 46.29 -21.05
CA GLU A 342 -38.82 45.96 -21.33
C GLU A 342 -38.01 45.77 -20.04
N GLU A 343 -38.26 46.59 -19.02
CA GLU A 343 -37.59 46.47 -17.72
C GLU A 343 -37.98 45.19 -16.98
N ILE A 344 -39.28 44.85 -16.91
CA ILE A 344 -39.76 43.59 -16.32
C ILE A 344 -39.16 42.39 -17.05
N HIS A 345 -39.17 42.42 -18.39
CA HIS A 345 -38.63 41.34 -19.20
C HIS A 345 -37.13 41.18 -18.97
N LYS A 346 -36.36 42.28 -18.93
CA LYS A 346 -34.93 42.28 -18.65
C LYS A 346 -34.63 41.71 -17.26
N ASN A 347 -35.34 42.15 -16.23
CA ASN A 347 -35.14 41.69 -14.85
C ASN A 347 -35.43 40.20 -14.68
N LYS A 348 -36.56 39.71 -15.22
CA LYS A 348 -36.93 38.29 -15.16
C LYS A 348 -36.00 37.41 -16.02
N THR A 349 -35.55 37.89 -17.18
CA THR A 349 -34.55 37.19 -18.01
C THR A 349 -33.23 37.04 -17.25
N ASN A 350 -32.77 38.09 -16.57
CA ASN A 350 -31.56 38.03 -15.74
C ASN A 350 -31.70 37.05 -14.56
N GLN A 351 -32.86 37.01 -13.90
CA GLN A 351 -33.14 36.01 -12.86
C GLN A 351 -33.09 34.59 -13.41
N LEU A 352 -33.70 34.36 -14.58
CA LEU A 352 -33.69 33.06 -15.25
C LEU A 352 -32.27 32.60 -15.61
N VAL A 353 -31.42 33.51 -16.13
CA VAL A 353 -30.01 33.22 -16.40
C VAL A 353 -29.25 32.84 -15.14
N ARG A 354 -29.45 33.55 -14.02
CA ARG A 354 -28.82 33.22 -12.74
C ARG A 354 -29.24 31.85 -12.22
N HIS A 355 -30.55 31.54 -12.27
CA HIS A 355 -31.04 30.21 -11.87
C HIS A 355 -30.51 29.09 -12.77
N GLN A 356 -30.38 29.35 -14.08
CA GLN A 356 -29.79 28.39 -15.02
C GLN A 356 -28.29 28.15 -14.75
N GLN A 357 -27.53 29.20 -14.42
CA GLN A 357 -26.13 29.07 -14.03
C GLN A 357 -25.98 28.29 -12.73
N ASN A 358 -26.83 28.57 -11.74
CA ASN A 358 -26.85 27.82 -10.48
C ASN A 358 -27.21 26.34 -10.71
N LEU A 359 -28.17 26.04 -11.59
CA LEU A 359 -28.52 24.67 -11.95
C LEU A 359 -27.31 23.93 -12.52
N ASN A 360 -26.61 24.54 -13.49
CA ASN A 360 -25.42 23.92 -14.10
C ASN A 360 -24.33 23.66 -13.05
N ALA A 361 -24.07 24.61 -12.14
CA ALA A 361 -23.08 24.46 -11.08
C ALA A 361 -23.43 23.33 -10.09
N VAL A 362 -24.71 23.18 -9.74
CA VAL A 362 -25.17 22.07 -8.88
C VAL A 362 -25.10 20.72 -9.62
N GLU A 363 -25.41 20.67 -10.92
CA GLU A 363 -25.28 19.48 -11.75
C GLU A 363 -23.80 19.05 -11.90
N GLU A 364 -22.87 19.99 -12.06
CA GLU A 364 -21.41 19.73 -12.03
C GLU A 364 -20.96 19.18 -10.68
N SER A 365 -21.42 19.79 -9.57
CA SER A 365 -21.14 19.29 -8.22
C SER A 365 -21.68 17.88 -7.99
N LEU A 366 -22.87 17.55 -8.50
CA LEU A 366 -23.45 16.21 -8.45
C LEU A 366 -22.61 15.20 -9.24
N CYS A 367 -22.09 15.59 -10.41
CA CYS A 367 -21.19 14.77 -11.21
C CYS A 367 -19.88 14.47 -10.45
N GLN A 368 -19.31 15.47 -9.77
CA GLN A 368 -18.11 15.29 -8.94
C GLN A 368 -18.37 14.37 -7.75
N ILE A 369 -19.49 14.55 -7.05
CA ILE A 369 -19.89 13.67 -5.93
C ILE A 369 -20.01 12.22 -6.41
N GLN A 370 -20.63 12.00 -7.57
CA GLN A 370 -20.78 10.66 -8.14
C GLN A 370 -19.43 10.03 -8.50
N THR A 371 -18.49 10.83 -9.00
CA THR A 371 -17.11 10.39 -9.28
C THR A 371 -16.37 10.02 -7.99
N ASN A 372 -16.50 10.83 -6.94
CA ASN A 372 -15.90 10.55 -5.63
C ASN A 372 -16.46 9.25 -5.02
N ILE A 373 -17.79 9.03 -5.09
CA ILE A 373 -18.41 7.78 -4.63
C ILE A 373 -17.81 6.57 -5.36
N LYS A 374 -17.74 6.61 -6.69
CA LYS A 374 -17.17 5.50 -7.48
C LYS A 374 -15.72 5.23 -7.13
N SER A 375 -14.92 6.28 -6.96
CA SER A 375 -13.51 6.16 -6.57
C SER A 375 -13.35 5.54 -5.19
N LEU A 376 -14.18 5.94 -4.22
CA LEU A 376 -14.15 5.39 -2.87
C LEU A 376 -14.65 3.94 -2.85
N GLU A 377 -15.68 3.60 -3.63
CA GLU A 377 -16.18 2.22 -3.75
C GLU A 377 -15.10 1.31 -4.38
N ALA A 378 -14.36 1.78 -5.38
CA ALA A 378 -13.22 1.04 -5.94
C ALA A 378 -12.09 0.84 -4.92
N ASN A 379 -11.75 1.87 -4.14
CA ASN A 379 -10.77 1.76 -3.06
C ASN A 379 -11.23 0.78 -1.95
N GLN A 380 -12.51 0.82 -1.58
CA GLN A 380 -13.09 -0.11 -0.61
C GLN A 380 -12.97 -1.57 -1.07
N ILE A 381 -13.23 -1.84 -2.36
CA ILE A 381 -13.06 -3.17 -2.95
C ILE A 381 -11.59 -3.61 -2.89
N GLN A 382 -10.65 -2.72 -3.19
CA GLN A 382 -9.22 -3.02 -3.08
C GLN A 382 -8.84 -3.38 -1.64
N LEU A 383 -9.25 -2.57 -0.65
CA LEU A 383 -8.96 -2.83 0.75
C LEU A 383 -9.58 -4.15 1.24
N LEU A 384 -10.79 -4.50 0.77
CA LEU A 384 -11.42 -5.79 1.08
C LEU A 384 -10.60 -6.98 0.53
N ASN A 385 -10.05 -6.86 -0.69
CA ASN A 385 -9.16 -7.88 -1.25
C ASN A 385 -7.85 -8.00 -0.45
N GLU A 386 -7.32 -6.88 0.06
CA GLU A 386 -6.15 -6.88 0.94
C GLU A 386 -6.44 -7.56 2.29
N VAL A 387 -7.62 -7.34 2.88
CA VAL A 387 -8.07 -8.07 4.08
C VAL A 387 -8.12 -9.58 3.81
N GLU A 388 -8.73 -10.01 2.71
CA GLU A 388 -8.80 -11.44 2.36
C GLU A 388 -7.39 -12.05 2.19
N TYR A 389 -6.46 -11.30 1.61
CA TYR A 389 -5.06 -11.73 1.49
C TYR A 389 -4.39 -11.89 2.86
N PHE A 390 -4.53 -10.89 3.74
CA PHE A 390 -3.93 -10.94 5.07
C PHE A 390 -4.55 -12.03 5.95
N GLU A 391 -5.86 -12.28 5.88
CA GLU A 391 -6.51 -13.39 6.58
C GLU A 391 -5.99 -14.76 6.10
N LYS A 392 -5.74 -14.93 4.79
CA LYS A 392 -5.14 -16.17 4.26
C LYS A 392 -3.71 -16.39 4.75
N GLU A 393 -2.88 -15.35 4.73
CA GLU A 393 -1.51 -15.45 5.24
C GLU A 393 -1.48 -15.62 6.77
N GLN A 394 -2.38 -14.98 7.52
CA GLN A 394 -2.56 -15.19 8.96
C GLN A 394 -2.85 -16.66 9.27
N ASN A 395 -3.86 -17.26 8.62
CA ASN A 395 -4.23 -18.66 8.82
C ASN A 395 -3.06 -19.63 8.51
N LYS A 396 -2.28 -19.34 7.47
CA LYS A 396 -1.11 -20.13 7.08
C LYS A 396 0.02 -20.02 8.11
N LEU A 397 0.26 -18.82 8.65
CA LEU A 397 1.25 -18.60 9.70
C LEU A 397 0.80 -19.23 11.03
N ASP A 398 -0.47 -19.10 11.41
CA ASP A 398 -1.05 -19.74 12.60
C ASP A 398 -0.90 -21.27 12.57
N TRP A 399 -1.19 -21.88 11.42
CA TRP A 399 -0.95 -23.31 11.22
C TRP A 399 0.53 -23.67 11.33
N ARG A 400 1.42 -22.84 10.79
CA ARG A 400 2.87 -23.05 10.88
C ARG A 400 3.38 -22.95 12.32
N VAL A 401 2.91 -21.97 13.10
CA VAL A 401 3.21 -21.83 14.54
C VAL A 401 2.76 -23.07 15.29
N THR A 402 1.52 -23.52 15.07
CA THR A 402 0.96 -24.72 15.72
C THR A 402 1.82 -25.96 15.47
N ASN A 403 2.28 -26.15 14.23
CA ASN A 403 3.17 -27.25 13.88
C ASN A 403 4.55 -27.14 14.52
N LEU A 404 5.14 -25.93 14.54
CA LEU A 404 6.44 -25.69 15.17
C LEU A 404 6.37 -25.93 16.68
N ILE A 405 5.30 -25.52 17.35
CA ILE A 405 5.04 -25.82 18.76
C ILE A 405 4.98 -27.33 18.99
N SER A 406 4.26 -28.07 18.15
CA SER A 406 4.21 -29.54 18.24
C SER A 406 5.60 -30.15 18.07
N GLN A 407 6.35 -29.73 17.05
CA GLN A 407 7.72 -30.20 16.80
C GLN A 407 8.67 -29.86 17.96
N SER A 408 8.57 -28.65 18.53
CA SER A 408 9.36 -28.23 19.68
C SER A 408 9.05 -29.11 20.90
N ASN A 409 7.78 -29.41 21.16
CA ASN A 409 7.38 -30.27 22.27
C ASN A 409 7.91 -31.71 22.12
N ASP A 410 7.85 -32.26 20.91
CA ASP A 410 8.39 -33.61 20.62
C ASP A 410 9.91 -33.64 20.78
N LEU A 411 10.61 -32.64 20.23
CA LEU A 411 12.06 -32.50 20.37
C LEU A 411 12.49 -32.27 21.82
N GLN A 412 11.71 -31.53 22.62
CA GLN A 412 12.01 -31.29 24.03
C GLN A 412 11.99 -32.60 24.82
N LYS A 413 11.02 -33.49 24.55
CA LYS A 413 10.99 -34.84 25.16
C LYS A 413 12.21 -35.66 24.75
N LEU A 414 12.52 -35.72 23.46
CA LEU A 414 13.68 -36.47 22.94
C LEU A 414 15.00 -35.94 23.53
N LYS A 415 15.13 -34.62 23.65
CA LYS A 415 16.26 -33.96 24.31
C LYS A 415 16.37 -34.35 25.77
N GLU A 416 15.28 -34.30 26.53
CA GLU A 416 15.28 -34.67 27.96
C GLU A 416 15.65 -36.15 28.15
N GLU A 417 15.08 -37.04 27.35
CA GLU A 417 15.41 -38.48 27.36
C GLU A 417 16.88 -38.73 27.01
N ALA A 418 17.42 -38.07 25.98
CA ALA A 418 18.81 -38.20 25.57
C ALA A 418 19.79 -37.66 26.62
N ILE A 419 19.49 -36.52 27.24
CA ILE A 419 20.30 -35.96 28.35
C ILE A 419 20.30 -36.92 29.54
N GLN A 420 19.13 -37.48 29.89
CA GLN A 420 19.04 -38.42 31.01
C GLN A 420 19.82 -39.70 30.72
N LYS A 421 19.72 -40.23 29.49
CA LYS A 421 20.50 -41.39 29.05
C LYS A 421 22.00 -41.10 29.13
N TRP A 422 22.45 -39.96 28.61
CA TRP A 422 23.85 -39.54 28.69
C TRP A 422 24.34 -39.50 30.16
N LYS A 423 23.62 -38.83 31.06
CA LYS A 423 23.97 -38.79 32.50
C LYS A 423 24.07 -40.18 33.13
N ASN A 424 23.13 -41.07 32.81
CA ASN A 424 23.19 -42.45 33.31
C ASN A 424 24.45 -43.17 32.81
N THR A 425 24.77 -43.05 31.52
CA THR A 425 25.97 -43.67 30.93
C THR A 425 27.28 -43.08 31.44
N GLU A 426 27.29 -41.78 31.73
CA GLU A 426 28.43 -41.09 32.32
C GLU A 426 28.67 -41.58 33.74
N ASN A 427 27.62 -41.69 34.56
CA ASN A 427 27.72 -42.25 35.91
C ASN A 427 28.25 -43.69 35.90
N GLU A 428 27.76 -44.53 34.98
CA GLU A 428 28.26 -45.90 34.80
C GLU A 428 29.74 -45.92 34.39
N HIS A 429 30.13 -45.09 33.42
CA HIS A 429 31.52 -44.95 33.00
C HIS A 429 32.43 -44.53 34.16
N VAL A 430 32.03 -43.50 34.92
CA VAL A 430 32.76 -43.01 36.09
C VAL A 430 32.91 -44.11 37.15
N ALA A 431 31.86 -44.88 37.41
CA ALA A 431 31.91 -46.00 38.37
C ALA A 431 32.91 -47.08 37.94
N VAL A 432 32.90 -47.49 36.67
CA VAL A 432 33.84 -48.48 36.12
C VAL A 432 35.28 -47.91 36.12
N GLN A 433 35.46 -46.64 35.76
CA GLN A 433 36.75 -45.97 35.79
C GLN A 433 37.33 -45.92 37.21
N HIS A 434 36.53 -45.59 38.23
CA HIS A 434 36.96 -45.66 39.62
C HIS A 434 37.34 -47.08 40.05
N ARG A 435 36.57 -48.09 39.64
CA ARG A 435 36.87 -49.50 39.93
C ARG A 435 38.21 -49.92 39.31
N TRP A 436 38.45 -49.57 38.05
CA TRP A 436 39.70 -49.84 37.34
C TRP A 436 40.90 -49.16 38.00
N VAL A 437 40.79 -47.89 38.39
CA VAL A 437 41.85 -47.16 39.11
C VAL A 437 42.17 -47.84 40.45
N ARG A 438 41.15 -48.26 41.21
CA ARG A 438 41.36 -49.01 42.46
C ARG A 438 42.09 -50.33 42.22
N ARG A 439 41.71 -51.10 41.19
CA ARG A 439 42.44 -52.34 40.84
C ARG A 439 43.87 -52.10 40.40
N LYS A 440 44.16 -51.00 39.68
CA LYS A 440 45.54 -50.60 39.35
C LYS A 440 46.38 -50.37 40.61
N TYR A 441 45.80 -49.75 41.63
CA TYR A 441 46.44 -49.58 42.92
C TYR A 441 46.68 -50.93 43.62
N PHE A 442 45.65 -51.77 43.76
CA PHE A 442 45.80 -53.10 44.37
C PHE A 442 46.81 -54.00 43.65
N LYS A 443 46.88 -53.96 42.32
CA LYS A 443 47.90 -54.69 41.54
C LYS A 443 49.31 -54.31 41.99
N ARG A 444 49.59 -53.02 42.20
CA ARG A 444 50.90 -52.54 42.67
C ARG A 444 51.19 -53.01 44.09
N GLU A 445 50.20 -52.94 44.96
CA GLU A 445 50.33 -53.38 46.35
C GLU A 445 50.63 -54.89 46.44
N HIS A 446 49.86 -55.74 45.76
CA HIS A 446 50.12 -57.18 45.71
C HIS A 446 51.44 -57.52 45.02
N GLN A 447 51.85 -56.76 43.99
CA GLN A 447 53.18 -56.95 43.38
C GLN A 447 54.30 -56.68 44.39
N ASN A 448 54.16 -55.66 45.24
CA ASN A 448 55.13 -55.34 46.28
C ASN A 448 55.15 -56.42 47.36
N GLN A 449 53.99 -56.95 47.76
CA GLN A 449 53.90 -58.09 48.70
C GLN A 449 54.57 -59.35 48.11
N LEU A 450 54.31 -59.66 46.84
CA LEU A 450 54.94 -60.77 46.14
C LEU A 450 56.47 -60.62 46.07
N ASN A 451 56.95 -59.43 45.68
CA ASN A 451 58.40 -59.15 45.63
C ASN A 451 59.05 -59.29 47.01
N SER A 452 58.37 -58.82 48.06
CA SER A 452 58.85 -58.93 49.44
C SER A 452 58.94 -60.40 49.90
N ALA A 453 57.93 -61.22 49.56
CA ALA A 453 57.95 -62.65 49.84
C ALA A 453 59.06 -63.39 49.07
N ILE A 454 59.28 -63.03 47.80
CA ILE A 454 60.39 -63.57 46.98
C ILE A 454 61.75 -63.21 47.59
N GLU A 455 61.92 -61.99 48.08
CA GLU A 455 63.13 -61.57 48.79
C GLU A 455 63.32 -62.33 50.11
N GLU A 456 62.25 -62.57 50.86
CA GLU A 456 62.26 -63.39 52.09
C GLU A 456 62.70 -64.84 51.78
N GLU A 457 62.14 -65.48 50.75
CA GLU A 457 62.55 -66.82 50.32
C GLU A 457 64.04 -66.85 49.94
N ARG A 458 64.53 -65.85 49.18
CA ARG A 458 65.96 -65.76 48.82
C ARG A 458 66.85 -65.65 50.06
N ARG A 459 66.47 -64.83 51.04
CA ARG A 459 67.22 -64.70 52.30
C ARG A 459 67.25 -66.02 53.08
N LEU A 460 66.10 -66.69 53.22
CA LEU A 460 66.01 -67.98 53.90
C LEU A 460 66.83 -69.07 53.20
N LYS A 461 66.86 -69.07 51.86
CA LYS A 461 67.68 -70.00 51.07
C LYS A 461 69.17 -69.78 51.33
N ILE A 462 69.62 -68.53 51.32
CA ILE A 462 71.02 -68.18 51.64
C ILE A 462 71.36 -68.59 53.08
N GLU A 463 70.47 -68.35 54.05
CA GLU A 463 70.69 -68.75 55.44
C GLU A 463 70.74 -70.29 55.61
N LEU A 464 69.92 -71.02 54.85
CA LEU A 464 69.95 -72.49 54.81
C LEU A 464 71.27 -73.00 54.22
N GLU A 465 71.75 -72.42 53.12
CA GLU A 465 73.05 -72.74 52.51
C GLU A 465 74.21 -72.44 53.48
N GLN A 466 74.19 -71.29 54.16
CA GLN A 466 75.16 -70.95 55.20
C GLN A 466 75.11 -71.93 56.38
N CYS A 467 73.92 -72.33 56.84
CA CYS A 467 73.75 -73.31 57.91
C CYS A 467 74.31 -74.69 57.50
N GLN A 468 74.08 -75.11 56.25
CA GLN A 468 74.63 -76.37 55.72
C GLN A 468 76.16 -76.31 55.59
N HIS A 469 76.71 -75.20 55.10
CA HIS A 469 78.15 -74.99 55.05
C HIS A 469 78.79 -74.96 56.44
N GLU A 470 78.17 -74.28 57.42
CA GLU A 470 78.66 -74.26 58.80
C GLU A 470 78.61 -75.66 59.42
N LYS A 471 77.55 -76.44 59.16
CA LYS A 471 77.46 -77.83 59.59
C LYS A 471 78.58 -78.67 58.97
N MET A 472 78.79 -78.58 57.65
CA MET A 472 79.84 -79.30 56.95
C MET A 472 81.25 -78.93 57.46
N LEU A 473 81.51 -77.64 57.71
CA LEU A 473 82.76 -77.18 58.31
C LEU A 473 82.94 -77.75 59.73
N THR A 474 81.86 -77.76 60.53
CA THR A 474 81.88 -78.30 61.90
C THR A 474 82.11 -79.83 61.91
N GLU A 475 81.50 -80.57 60.98
CA GLU A 475 81.73 -82.01 60.77
C GLU A 475 83.15 -82.29 60.27
N MET A 476 83.68 -81.48 59.36
CA MET A 476 85.06 -81.58 58.88
C MET A 476 86.06 -81.29 60.01
N ASP A 477 85.81 -80.28 60.84
CA ASP A 477 86.63 -79.98 62.01
C ASP A 477 86.58 -81.11 63.06
N GLU A 478 85.41 -81.74 63.29
CA GLU A 478 85.28 -82.93 64.12
C GLU A 478 86.14 -84.07 63.55
N GLN A 479 86.02 -84.38 62.25
CA GLN A 479 86.81 -85.41 61.57
C GLN A 479 88.31 -85.12 61.57
N CYS A 480 88.72 -83.87 61.35
CA CYS A 480 90.11 -83.45 61.43
C CYS A 480 90.64 -83.60 62.86
N THR A 481 89.84 -83.25 63.87
CA THR A 481 90.21 -83.42 65.27
C THR A 481 90.31 -84.90 65.65
N GLU A 482 89.40 -85.75 65.17
CA GLU A 482 89.46 -87.22 65.34
C GLU A 482 90.65 -87.84 64.61
N ALA A 483 90.97 -87.39 63.39
CA ALA A 483 92.14 -87.82 62.63
C ALA A 483 93.45 -87.39 63.30
N GLN A 484 93.52 -86.15 63.82
CA GLN A 484 94.64 -85.64 64.60
C GLN A 484 94.80 -86.42 65.92
N GLN A 485 93.69 -86.80 66.56
CA GLN A 485 93.69 -87.65 67.76
C GLN A 485 94.21 -89.05 67.44
N HIS A 486 93.76 -89.68 66.36
CA HIS A 486 94.28 -90.96 65.89
C HIS A 486 95.77 -90.88 65.53
N TYR A 487 96.20 -89.80 64.88
CA TYR A 487 97.61 -89.55 64.60
C TYR A 487 98.43 -89.47 65.90
N ASN A 488 97.99 -88.71 66.90
CA ASN A 488 98.64 -88.59 68.21
C ASN A 488 98.64 -89.93 68.99
N GLU A 489 97.58 -90.74 68.89
CA GLU A 489 97.55 -92.09 69.48
C GLU A 489 98.51 -93.07 68.77
N VAL A 490 98.65 -92.97 67.45
CA VAL A 490 99.61 -93.77 66.68
C VAL A 490 101.05 -93.33 66.97
N GLU A 491 101.30 -92.03 67.09
CA GLU A 491 102.61 -91.47 67.48
C GLU A 491 103.02 -91.88 68.90
N THR A 492 102.10 -91.89 69.86
CA THR A 492 102.37 -92.37 71.23
C THR A 492 102.55 -93.90 71.30
N LYS A 493 101.88 -94.68 70.43
CA LYS A 493 102.11 -96.14 70.31
C LYS A 493 103.41 -96.48 69.57
N SER A 494 103.85 -95.70 68.59
CA SER A 494 105.14 -95.88 67.91
C SER A 494 106.31 -95.42 68.79
N SER A 495 106.14 -94.35 69.56
CA SER A 495 107.11 -93.87 70.56
C SER A 495 107.35 -94.88 71.70
N LYS A 496 106.36 -95.71 72.05
CA LYS A 496 106.54 -96.84 72.99
C LYS A 496 107.24 -98.06 72.39
N ARG A 497 107.34 -98.18 71.06
CA ARG A 497 108.05 -99.29 70.38
C ARG A 497 109.54 -99.01 70.14
N LEU A 498 109.95 -97.74 70.12
CA LEU A 498 111.31 -97.31 69.77
C LEU A 498 112.33 -97.31 70.95
N VAL A 499 111.89 -97.57 72.19
CA VAL A 499 112.76 -97.48 73.40
C VAL A 499 113.27 -98.87 73.88
N MET A 500 113.11 -99.93 73.08
CA MET A 500 113.51 -101.31 73.46
C MET A 500 114.66 -101.93 72.62
N SER A 501 115.41 -101.20 71.78
CA SER A 501 116.62 -101.75 71.15
C SER A 501 117.68 -100.69 70.78
N ASN A 502 118.90 -100.89 71.26
CA ASN A 502 120.02 -99.94 71.33
C ASN A 502 121.02 -99.98 70.13
N VAL A 503 121.53 -98.78 69.75
CA VAL A 503 122.95 -98.41 69.40
C VAL A 503 123.51 -98.96 68.04
N SER A 504 124.06 -98.25 67.02
CA SER A 504 124.88 -97.01 66.91
C SER A 504 125.17 -96.60 65.42
N PHE A 505 125.47 -95.29 65.15
CA PHE A 505 126.19 -94.62 63.99
C PHE A 505 125.52 -94.53 62.58
N PRO A 506 125.93 -93.62 61.63
CA PRO A 506 126.19 -92.14 61.62
C PRO A 506 125.39 -91.33 60.53
N PHE A 507 125.24 -90.00 60.66
CA PHE A 507 125.75 -88.94 59.74
C PHE A 507 125.21 -87.50 60.06
N LEU A 508 126.12 -86.53 59.94
CA LEU A 508 126.13 -85.05 60.08
C LEU A 508 125.47 -84.29 58.89
N PRO A 509 125.50 -82.91 58.73
CA PRO A 509 125.95 -81.80 59.63
C PRO A 509 125.07 -80.50 59.68
N PHE A 510 125.26 -79.70 60.76
CA PHE A 510 125.41 -78.21 60.93
C PHE A 510 124.59 -77.17 60.10
N ALA A 511 124.11 -76.03 60.65
CA ALA A 511 124.79 -74.98 61.43
C ALA A 511 123.79 -74.13 62.29
N LEU A 512 124.01 -73.90 63.61
CA LEU A 512 124.59 -72.70 64.30
C LEU A 512 123.74 -71.39 64.19
N SER A 513 123.46 -70.54 65.19
CA SER A 513 123.87 -70.31 66.62
C SER A 513 123.42 -68.86 67.00
N PRO A 514 123.69 -68.24 68.18
CA PRO A 514 123.41 -68.58 69.59
C PRO A 514 122.81 -67.43 70.46
N ALA A 515 122.22 -67.78 71.61
CA ALA A 515 122.40 -67.18 72.97
C ALA A 515 121.46 -67.91 73.98
N LEU A 516 121.96 -68.81 74.85
CA LEU A 516 122.22 -68.61 76.32
C LEU A 516 121.00 -68.05 77.08
N ASN A 517 120.41 -68.62 78.14
CA ASN A 517 120.85 -69.50 79.24
C ASN A 517 119.58 -70.06 79.93
N SER A 518 119.46 -71.37 80.15
CA SER A 518 119.74 -72.11 81.40
C SER A 518 118.60 -72.15 82.45
N ILE A 519 118.19 -73.40 82.77
CA ILE A 519 117.61 -73.88 84.05
C ILE A 519 116.08 -73.78 84.18
N GLY A 520 115.44 -74.96 84.12
CA GLY A 520 114.03 -75.18 84.49
C GLY A 520 113.24 -76.16 83.60
N LEU A 521 113.81 -76.56 82.46
CA LEU A 521 113.10 -77.27 81.38
C LEU A 521 112.86 -78.78 81.60
N GLU A 522 113.45 -79.39 82.62
CA GLU A 522 113.29 -80.85 82.86
C GLU A 522 112.29 -81.20 83.98
N ALA A 523 111.74 -80.19 84.70
CA ALA A 523 110.72 -80.41 85.73
C ALA A 523 109.29 -79.99 85.32
N VAL A 524 109.11 -79.33 84.17
CA VAL A 524 107.79 -78.94 83.64
C VAL A 524 107.28 -79.91 82.55
N ILE A 525 108.19 -80.63 81.87
CA ILE A 525 107.83 -81.59 80.81
C ILE A 525 107.27 -82.92 81.38
N ALA A 526 107.60 -83.29 82.62
CA ALA A 526 107.05 -84.48 83.27
C ALA A 526 105.72 -84.25 84.04
N ALA A 527 105.31 -82.98 84.26
CA ALA A 527 104.07 -82.63 84.97
C ALA A 527 103.03 -81.90 84.10
N GLY A 528 103.39 -81.46 82.89
CA GLY A 528 102.49 -80.80 81.94
C GLY A 528 101.93 -81.68 80.81
N ALA A 529 102.49 -82.87 80.58
CA ALA A 529 102.18 -83.71 79.40
C ALA A 529 101.24 -84.91 79.67
N THR A 530 100.78 -85.11 80.89
CA THR A 530 99.97 -86.29 81.28
C THR A 530 98.58 -85.97 81.84
N ASN A 531 98.21 -84.69 81.97
CA ASN A 531 96.89 -84.28 82.48
C ASN A 531 96.03 -83.43 81.52
N LEU A 532 96.50 -83.11 80.29
CA LEU A 532 95.69 -82.39 79.28
C LEU A 532 95.14 -83.26 78.15
N SER A 533 95.64 -84.48 77.92
CA SER A 533 95.21 -85.32 76.79
C SER A 533 94.11 -86.34 77.10
N VAL A 534 93.71 -86.52 78.37
CA VAL A 534 92.68 -87.50 78.78
C VAL A 534 91.38 -86.85 79.28
N PHE A 535 91.41 -85.58 79.73
CA PHE A 535 90.24 -84.91 80.33
C PHE A 535 89.55 -83.85 79.45
N GLN A 536 90.01 -83.61 78.22
CA GLN A 536 89.33 -82.73 77.25
C GLN A 536 88.61 -83.48 76.10
N GLN A 537 88.93 -84.77 75.89
CA GLN A 537 88.45 -85.55 74.75
C GLN A 537 86.92 -85.79 74.72
N PRO A 538 86.24 -86.16 75.83
CA PRO A 538 84.78 -86.34 75.79
C PRO A 538 84.02 -85.01 75.68
N ASN A 539 84.61 -83.91 76.13
CA ASN A 539 83.95 -82.60 76.16
C ASN A 539 84.01 -81.88 74.82
N LEU A 540 85.07 -82.04 74.02
CA LEU A 540 85.15 -81.47 72.66
C LEU A 540 84.23 -82.21 71.69
N GLN A 541 84.26 -83.55 71.67
CA GLN A 541 83.33 -84.34 70.84
C GLN A 541 81.86 -84.07 71.22
N ARG A 542 81.55 -83.94 72.52
CA ARG A 542 80.20 -83.56 72.96
C ARG A 542 79.79 -82.17 72.47
N LYS A 543 80.71 -81.19 72.47
CA LYS A 543 80.45 -79.85 71.92
C LYS A 543 80.26 -79.85 70.41
N TYR A 544 81.05 -80.62 69.65
CA TYR A 544 80.85 -80.77 68.20
C TYR A 544 79.51 -81.42 67.89
N ARG A 545 79.18 -82.54 68.55
CA ARG A 545 77.86 -83.18 68.41
C ARG A 545 76.70 -82.28 68.81
N GLN A 546 76.81 -81.56 69.93
CA GLN A 546 75.80 -80.59 70.34
C GLN A 546 75.63 -79.48 69.29
N LYS A 547 76.73 -78.94 68.74
CA LYS A 547 76.66 -77.92 67.69
C LYS A 547 76.07 -78.47 66.38
N ILE A 548 76.40 -79.72 66.02
CA ILE A 548 75.82 -80.41 64.86
C ILE A 548 74.31 -80.62 65.05
N GLU A 549 73.86 -81.08 66.23
CA GLU A 549 72.44 -81.24 66.58
C GLU A 549 71.70 -79.89 66.57
N GLU A 550 72.30 -78.82 67.10
CA GLU A 550 71.75 -77.46 67.06
C GLU A 550 71.64 -76.93 65.62
N LEU A 551 72.64 -77.16 64.78
CA LEU A 551 72.63 -76.81 63.36
C LEU A 551 71.61 -77.64 62.57
N ASP A 552 71.44 -78.93 62.89
CA ASP A 552 70.40 -79.77 62.28
C ASP A 552 68.99 -79.30 62.65
N TYR A 553 68.79 -78.92 63.91
CA TYR A 553 67.53 -78.32 64.36
C TYR A 553 67.27 -76.96 63.69
N LYS A 554 68.30 -76.10 63.56
CA LYS A 554 68.21 -74.83 62.83
C LYS A 554 67.91 -75.07 61.34
N ARG A 555 68.55 -76.07 60.72
CA ARG A 555 68.32 -76.47 59.33
C ARG A 555 66.88 -76.90 59.10
N LEU A 556 66.32 -77.77 59.96
CA LEU A 556 64.92 -78.19 59.84
C LEU A 556 63.96 -77.01 59.97
N LYS A 557 64.17 -76.11 60.94
CA LYS A 557 63.38 -74.87 61.07
C LYS A 557 63.47 -73.96 59.85
N LEU A 558 64.65 -73.85 59.23
CA LEU A 558 64.85 -73.07 58.01
C LEU A 558 64.16 -73.73 56.80
N ILE A 559 64.16 -75.06 56.71
CA ILE A 559 63.41 -75.80 55.68
C ILE A 559 61.91 -75.54 55.83
N ASP A 560 61.35 -75.65 57.04
CA ASP A 560 59.93 -75.40 57.28
C ASP A 560 59.54 -73.96 56.91
N LYS A 561 60.34 -72.96 57.33
CA LYS A 561 60.12 -71.55 56.97
C LYS A 561 60.25 -71.28 55.47
N LEU A 562 61.16 -71.97 54.79
CA LEU A 562 61.36 -71.83 53.35
C LEU A 562 60.16 -72.41 52.59
N GLU A 563 59.62 -73.53 53.05
CA GLU A 563 58.40 -74.12 52.47
C GLU A 563 57.18 -73.21 52.72
N GLU A 564 57.01 -72.65 53.93
CA GLU A 564 55.98 -71.65 54.22
C GLU A 564 56.11 -70.40 53.34
N ALA A 565 57.34 -69.92 53.09
CA ALA A 565 57.59 -68.80 52.19
C ALA A 565 57.23 -69.14 50.73
N ARG A 566 57.54 -70.35 50.25
CA ARG A 566 57.16 -70.83 48.91
C ARG A 566 55.66 -70.92 48.73
N VAL A 567 54.94 -71.46 49.72
CA VAL A 567 53.47 -71.51 49.70
C VAL A 567 52.88 -70.10 49.66
N ARG A 568 53.40 -69.16 50.46
CA ARG A 568 53.00 -67.74 50.42
C ARG A 568 53.25 -67.10 49.04
N ILE A 569 54.41 -67.34 48.43
CA ILE A 569 54.72 -66.85 47.07
C ILE A 569 53.74 -67.42 46.04
N SER A 570 53.43 -68.71 46.11
CA SER A 570 52.47 -69.35 45.19
C SER A 570 51.08 -68.71 45.32
N HIS A 571 50.63 -68.49 46.55
CA HIS A 571 49.35 -67.84 46.81
C HIS A 571 49.31 -66.40 46.28
N PHE A 572 50.35 -65.60 46.56
CA PHE A 572 50.43 -64.24 46.03
C PHE A 572 50.52 -64.17 44.51
N ARG A 573 51.12 -65.17 43.84
CA ARG A 573 51.11 -65.26 42.37
C ARG A 573 49.71 -65.52 41.83
N GLU A 574 48.96 -66.41 42.47
CA GLU A 574 47.59 -66.72 42.09
C GLU A 574 46.67 -65.50 42.28
N GLU A 575 46.73 -64.84 43.45
CA GLU A 575 46.00 -63.59 43.70
C GLU A 575 46.38 -62.49 42.71
N HIS A 576 47.67 -62.32 42.42
CA HIS A 576 48.14 -61.35 41.43
C HIS A 576 47.58 -61.64 40.04
N SER A 577 47.56 -62.91 39.61
CA SER A 577 46.99 -63.33 38.32
C SER A 577 45.51 -62.98 38.22
N GLN A 578 44.72 -63.29 39.25
CA GLN A 578 43.29 -62.98 39.29
C GLN A 578 43.02 -61.46 39.25
N ILE A 579 43.84 -60.66 39.96
CA ILE A 579 43.75 -59.19 39.92
C ILE A 579 44.07 -58.66 38.52
N VAL A 580 45.08 -59.22 37.84
CA VAL A 580 45.46 -58.82 36.48
C VAL A 580 44.35 -59.15 35.47
N GLU A 581 43.78 -60.35 35.53
CA GLU A 581 42.66 -60.74 34.66
C GLU A 581 41.44 -59.82 34.85
N ALA A 582 41.08 -59.54 36.11
CA ALA A 582 39.98 -58.63 36.41
C ALA A 582 40.28 -57.17 35.97
N LEU A 583 41.55 -56.75 36.01
CA LEU A 583 41.96 -55.42 35.56
C LEU A 583 41.85 -55.27 34.03
N ILE A 584 42.19 -56.30 33.26
CA ILE A 584 42.03 -56.32 31.80
C ILE A 584 40.54 -56.26 31.43
N GLN A 585 39.68 -56.96 32.17
CA GLN A 585 38.22 -56.90 31.98
C GLN A 585 37.68 -55.50 32.27
N ASP A 586 38.10 -54.89 33.38
CA ASP A 586 37.71 -53.52 33.74
C ASP A 586 38.20 -52.50 32.69
N GLU A 587 39.41 -52.65 32.13
CA GLU A 587 39.95 -51.78 31.08
C GLU A 587 39.09 -51.81 29.80
N LYS A 588 38.74 -53.01 29.33
CA LYS A 588 37.81 -53.19 28.20
C LYS A 588 36.43 -52.60 28.50
N GLU A 589 35.95 -52.71 29.74
CA GLU A 589 34.66 -52.13 30.14
C GLU A 589 34.72 -50.60 30.20
N VAL A 590 35.82 -50.00 30.67
CA VAL A 590 36.06 -48.54 30.61
C VAL A 590 36.01 -48.06 29.16
N GLU A 591 36.76 -48.69 28.26
CA GLU A 591 36.79 -48.31 26.84
C GLU A 591 35.39 -48.39 26.22
N ARG A 592 34.68 -49.51 26.42
CA ARG A 592 33.33 -49.69 25.89
C ARG A 592 32.34 -48.66 26.44
N LYS A 593 32.36 -48.38 27.74
CA LYS A 593 31.47 -47.40 28.39
C LYS A 593 31.83 -45.96 27.98
N SER A 594 33.11 -45.67 27.76
CA SER A 594 33.56 -44.35 27.29
C SER A 594 33.01 -44.03 25.90
N LEU A 595 33.07 -45.00 24.97
CA LEU A 595 32.52 -44.85 23.62
C LEU A 595 31.01 -44.64 23.66
N PHE A 596 30.29 -45.45 24.44
CA PHE A 596 28.84 -45.30 24.58
C PHE A 596 28.42 -43.98 25.23
N CYS A 597 29.20 -43.48 26.19
CA CYS A 597 29.01 -42.17 26.80
C CYS A 597 29.19 -41.05 25.76
N TRP A 598 30.23 -41.15 24.91
CA TRP A 598 30.47 -40.19 23.83
C TRP A 598 29.35 -40.18 22.80
N GLU A 599 28.87 -41.35 22.35
CA GLU A 599 27.73 -41.46 21.44
C GLU A 599 26.44 -40.88 22.04
N SER A 600 26.19 -41.16 23.32
CA SER A 600 25.01 -40.66 24.03
C SER A 600 25.07 -39.14 24.20
N LYS A 601 26.25 -38.59 24.48
CA LYS A 601 26.48 -37.14 24.55
C LYS A 601 26.24 -36.47 23.19
N ALA A 602 26.81 -37.00 22.11
CA ALA A 602 26.63 -36.47 20.76
C ALA A 602 25.15 -36.48 20.33
N THR A 603 24.41 -37.52 20.70
CA THR A 603 22.96 -37.60 20.45
C THR A 603 22.18 -36.53 21.22
N ALA A 604 22.52 -36.31 22.50
CA ALA A 604 21.90 -35.26 23.30
C ALA A 604 22.19 -33.85 22.73
N GLU A 605 23.44 -33.58 22.36
CA GLU A 605 23.84 -32.31 21.74
C GLU A 605 23.11 -32.04 20.42
N LYS A 606 22.91 -33.08 19.60
CA LYS A 606 22.11 -33.00 18.36
C LYS A 606 20.69 -32.54 18.65
N TYR A 607 19.98 -33.20 19.57
CA TYR A 607 18.59 -32.82 19.90
C TYR A 607 18.50 -31.46 20.59
N ILE A 608 19.50 -31.05 21.37
CA ILE A 608 19.57 -29.69 21.92
C ILE A 608 19.58 -28.66 20.80
N LYS A 609 20.44 -28.86 19.79
CA LYS A 609 20.57 -27.96 18.65
C LYS A 609 19.29 -27.94 17.81
N GLU A 610 18.74 -29.09 17.45
CA GLU A 610 17.49 -29.19 16.68
C GLU A 610 16.33 -28.48 17.40
N HIS A 611 16.21 -28.65 18.72
CA HIS A 611 15.21 -27.93 19.51
C HIS A 611 15.43 -26.42 19.50
N GLN A 612 16.68 -25.94 19.60
CA GLN A 612 17.00 -24.51 19.53
C GLN A 612 16.61 -23.93 18.16
N ASP A 613 16.99 -24.59 17.07
CA ASP A 613 16.69 -24.16 15.71
C ASP A 613 15.17 -24.05 15.47
N VAL A 614 14.38 -25.01 15.99
CA VAL A 614 12.90 -24.98 15.90
C VAL A 614 12.31 -23.83 16.73
N CYS A 615 12.80 -23.59 17.94
CA CYS A 615 12.34 -22.47 18.77
C CYS A 615 12.66 -21.10 18.14
N GLU A 616 13.80 -20.96 17.47
CA GLU A 616 14.13 -19.73 16.74
C GLU A 616 13.20 -19.52 15.54
N CYS A 617 12.94 -20.59 14.78
CA CYS A 617 11.95 -20.57 13.70
C CYS A 617 10.55 -20.19 14.20
N GLU A 618 10.12 -20.72 15.34
CA GLU A 618 8.84 -20.39 15.97
C GLU A 618 8.73 -18.89 16.24
N LYS A 619 9.72 -18.29 16.90
CA LYS A 619 9.76 -16.85 17.20
C LYS A 619 9.72 -15.98 15.93
N GLU A 620 10.41 -16.40 14.87
CA GLU A 620 10.39 -15.67 13.60
C GLU A 620 9.00 -15.69 12.96
N VAL A 621 8.32 -16.85 12.97
CA VAL A 621 6.96 -17.01 12.43
C VAL A 621 5.94 -16.24 13.29
N GLU A 622 6.05 -16.29 14.62
CA GLU A 622 5.21 -15.50 15.52
C GLU A 622 5.37 -13.99 15.28
N HIS A 623 6.60 -13.52 15.03
CA HIS A 623 6.84 -12.13 14.69
C HIS A 623 6.15 -11.74 13.37
N LYS A 624 6.29 -12.57 12.32
CA LYS A 624 5.60 -12.35 11.03
C LYS A 624 4.08 -12.32 11.21
N LEU A 625 3.53 -13.22 12.04
CA LEU A 625 2.11 -13.26 12.36
C LEU A 625 1.64 -11.95 13.03
N ARG A 626 2.42 -11.41 13.98
CA ARG A 626 2.12 -10.10 14.60
C ARG A 626 2.07 -8.97 13.58
N VAL A 627 3.05 -8.91 12.67
CA VAL A 627 3.10 -7.89 11.60
C VAL A 627 1.89 -7.99 10.66
N ILE A 628 1.44 -9.21 10.33
CA ILE A 628 0.25 -9.42 9.51
C ILE A 628 -1.01 -8.97 10.26
N ASN A 629 -1.13 -9.28 11.55
CA ASN A 629 -2.28 -8.86 12.36
C ASN A 629 -2.36 -7.33 12.49
N ASP A 630 -1.23 -6.65 12.68
CA ASP A 630 -1.20 -5.18 12.74
C ASP A 630 -1.66 -4.55 11.42
N LYS A 631 -1.20 -5.10 10.28
CA LYS A 631 -1.65 -4.66 8.94
C LYS A 631 -3.13 -4.91 8.72
N LEU A 632 -3.62 -6.10 9.11
CA LEU A 632 -5.04 -6.45 9.01
C LEU A 632 -5.91 -5.44 9.78
N GLN A 633 -5.51 -5.10 11.01
CA GLN A 633 -6.23 -4.12 11.82
C GLN A 633 -6.23 -2.72 11.20
N GLN A 634 -5.10 -2.28 10.63
CA GLN A 634 -5.00 -1.00 9.92
C GLN A 634 -5.91 -0.96 8.68
N THR A 635 -5.88 -2.00 7.84
CA THR A 635 -6.72 -2.09 6.64
C THR A 635 -8.21 -2.12 7.01
N GLN A 636 -8.60 -2.84 8.08
CA GLN A 636 -9.98 -2.85 8.57
C GLN A 636 -10.45 -1.45 9.03
N GLU A 637 -9.58 -0.66 9.66
CA GLU A 637 -9.93 0.72 10.05
C GLU A 637 -10.03 1.66 8.83
N GLN A 638 -9.18 1.47 7.81
CA GLN A 638 -9.27 2.17 6.53
C GLN A 638 -10.57 1.84 5.78
N ILE A 639 -11.06 0.61 5.88
CA ILE A 639 -12.37 0.23 5.32
C ILE A 639 -13.50 0.98 6.04
N LYS A 640 -13.48 1.08 7.37
CA LYS A 640 -14.51 1.82 8.12
C LYS A 640 -14.55 3.29 7.73
N THR A 641 -13.40 3.94 7.66
CA THR A 641 -13.30 5.36 7.25
C THR A 641 -13.81 5.56 5.82
N THR A 642 -13.35 4.74 4.86
CA THR A 642 -13.83 4.78 3.47
C THR A 642 -15.35 4.55 3.38
N THR A 643 -15.90 3.64 4.19
CA THR A 643 -17.35 3.37 4.23
C THR A 643 -18.14 4.57 4.72
N ASN A 644 -17.64 5.25 5.77
CA ASN A 644 -18.26 6.47 6.30
C ASN A 644 -18.24 7.60 5.27
N ASP A 645 -17.13 7.77 4.54
CA ASP A 645 -17.00 8.78 3.49
C ASP A 645 -17.98 8.49 2.33
N ILE A 646 -18.10 7.23 1.91
CA ILE A 646 -19.10 6.82 0.91
C ILE A 646 -20.51 7.19 1.40
N HIS A 647 -20.82 6.93 2.68
CA HIS A 647 -22.11 7.28 3.24
C HIS A 647 -22.36 8.80 3.20
N LEU A 648 -21.38 9.60 3.61
CA LEU A 648 -21.46 11.06 3.59
C LEU A 648 -21.70 11.59 2.17
N TYR A 649 -20.94 11.11 1.18
CA TYR A 649 -21.14 11.52 -0.21
C TYR A 649 -22.50 11.06 -0.76
N LYS A 650 -23.01 9.89 -0.36
CA LYS A 650 -24.37 9.45 -0.70
C LYS A 650 -25.44 10.38 -0.11
N GLN A 651 -25.25 10.89 1.11
CA GLN A 651 -26.16 11.88 1.70
C GLN A 651 -26.09 13.23 0.95
N LEU A 652 -24.87 13.73 0.67
CA LEU A 652 -24.66 14.95 -0.11
C LEU A 652 -25.28 14.86 -1.50
N ARG A 653 -25.19 13.70 -2.16
CA ARG A 653 -25.83 13.43 -3.45
C ARG A 653 -27.34 13.60 -3.37
N THR A 654 -27.99 13.09 -2.33
CA THR A 654 -29.44 13.26 -2.12
C THR A 654 -29.80 14.73 -1.96
N ILE A 655 -29.06 15.47 -1.13
CA ILE A 655 -29.28 16.91 -0.93
C ILE A 655 -29.16 17.67 -2.26
N LYS A 656 -28.10 17.42 -3.03
CA LYS A 656 -27.86 18.07 -4.32
C LYS A 656 -28.88 17.69 -5.38
N THR A 657 -29.40 16.46 -5.36
CA THR A 657 -30.49 16.03 -6.24
C THR A 657 -31.77 16.81 -5.96
N ASN A 658 -32.12 16.99 -4.68
CA ASN A 658 -33.28 17.80 -4.30
C ASN A 658 -33.11 19.26 -4.71
N GLU A 659 -31.90 19.83 -4.53
CA GLU A 659 -31.59 21.21 -4.98
C GLU A 659 -31.75 21.38 -6.50
N ILE A 660 -31.37 20.37 -7.30
CA ILE A 660 -31.60 20.36 -8.75
C ILE A 660 -33.10 20.38 -9.07
N ASP A 661 -33.90 19.55 -8.40
CA ASP A 661 -35.33 19.47 -8.64
C ASP A 661 -36.04 20.79 -8.28
N ASP A 662 -35.65 21.42 -7.17
CA ASP A 662 -36.14 22.74 -6.75
C ASP A 662 -35.77 23.83 -7.76
N LEU A 663 -34.51 23.86 -8.23
CA LEU A 663 -34.06 24.81 -9.26
C LEU A 663 -34.79 24.60 -10.59
N LYS A 664 -35.05 23.35 -11.00
CA LYS A 664 -35.83 23.03 -12.20
C LYS A 664 -37.28 23.49 -12.08
N GLN A 665 -37.91 23.31 -10.93
CA GLN A 665 -39.25 23.84 -10.67
C GLN A 665 -39.28 25.36 -10.70
N ASN A 666 -38.31 26.02 -10.05
CA ASN A 666 -38.18 27.48 -10.06
C ASN A 666 -38.00 28.02 -11.48
N ILE A 667 -37.11 27.44 -12.28
CA ILE A 667 -36.91 27.84 -13.69
C ILE A 667 -38.21 27.66 -14.49
N LYS A 668 -38.93 26.54 -14.30
CA LYS A 668 -40.23 26.31 -14.96
C LYS A 668 -41.27 27.34 -14.55
N HIS A 669 -41.35 27.67 -13.26
CA HIS A 669 -42.26 28.68 -12.73
C HIS A 669 -41.95 30.06 -13.32
N PHE A 670 -40.67 30.50 -13.32
CA PHE A 670 -40.27 31.77 -13.94
C PHE A 670 -40.56 31.83 -15.43
N LYS A 671 -40.38 30.73 -16.18
CA LYS A 671 -40.75 30.67 -17.60
C LYS A 671 -42.26 30.87 -17.79
N ASN A 672 -43.08 30.18 -16.99
CA ASN A 672 -44.53 30.30 -17.06
C ASN A 672 -45.01 31.71 -16.67
N GLU A 673 -44.49 32.28 -15.58
CA GLU A 673 -44.79 33.65 -15.18
C GLU A 673 -44.42 34.66 -16.28
N LEU A 674 -43.26 34.48 -16.93
CA LEU A 674 -42.82 35.35 -18.01
C LEU A 674 -43.80 35.29 -19.19
N ILE A 675 -44.22 34.09 -19.58
CA ILE A 675 -45.21 33.86 -20.64
C ILE A 675 -46.55 34.50 -20.28
N GLU A 676 -47.03 34.32 -19.04
CA GLU A 676 -48.32 34.83 -18.60
C GLU A 676 -48.33 36.36 -18.50
N LYS A 677 -47.28 36.97 -17.95
CA LYS A 677 -47.10 38.44 -17.93
C LYS A 677 -46.97 39.01 -19.34
N HIS A 678 -46.29 38.29 -20.23
CA HIS A 678 -46.18 38.64 -21.64
C HIS A 678 -47.56 38.61 -22.31
N HIS A 679 -48.34 37.56 -22.08
CA HIS A 679 -49.69 37.41 -22.61
C HIS A 679 -50.60 38.54 -22.12
N GLN A 680 -50.66 38.79 -20.81
CA GLN A 680 -51.46 39.86 -20.22
C GLN A 680 -51.10 41.24 -20.78
N SER A 681 -49.80 41.54 -20.93
CA SER A 681 -49.37 42.83 -21.48
C SER A 681 -49.70 42.97 -22.96
N MET A 682 -49.54 41.89 -23.74
CA MET A 682 -49.91 41.86 -25.16
C MET A 682 -51.42 42.01 -25.37
N GLU A 683 -52.23 41.40 -24.50
CA GLU A 683 -53.68 41.51 -24.53
C GLU A 683 -54.13 42.95 -24.22
N GLN A 684 -53.58 43.56 -23.17
CA GLN A 684 -53.80 44.99 -22.87
C GLN A 684 -53.38 45.91 -24.02
N LEU A 685 -52.30 45.58 -24.74
CA LEU A 685 -51.85 46.34 -25.89
C LEU A 685 -52.79 46.17 -27.09
N ARG A 686 -53.25 44.94 -27.36
CA ARG A 686 -54.23 44.63 -28.41
C ARG A 686 -55.55 45.36 -28.18
N ASP A 687 -56.03 45.41 -26.94
CA ASP A 687 -57.25 46.14 -26.61
C ASP A 687 -57.13 47.64 -26.94
N VAL A 688 -55.99 48.26 -26.61
CA VAL A 688 -55.73 49.66 -26.95
C VAL A 688 -55.70 49.86 -28.47
N ILE A 689 -55.02 48.99 -29.22
CA ILE A 689 -54.98 49.06 -30.69
C ILE A 689 -56.37 48.85 -31.30
N GLN A 690 -57.15 47.90 -30.79
CA GLN A 690 -58.49 47.61 -31.28
C GLN A 690 -59.44 48.78 -31.02
N GLN A 691 -59.40 49.38 -29.83
CA GLN A 691 -60.15 50.60 -29.52
C GLN A 691 -59.81 51.73 -30.49
N LYS A 692 -58.54 51.88 -30.88
CA LYS A 692 -58.10 52.86 -31.88
C LYS A 692 -58.60 52.56 -33.29
N ARG A 693 -58.57 51.30 -33.72
CA ARG A 693 -59.13 50.91 -35.02
C ARG A 693 -60.62 51.19 -35.11
N VAL A 694 -61.37 50.94 -34.03
CA VAL A 694 -62.80 51.27 -33.98
C VAL A 694 -63.02 52.78 -34.07
N ALA A 695 -62.31 53.57 -33.25
CA ALA A 695 -62.41 55.03 -33.32
C ALA A 695 -62.02 55.62 -34.70
N LEU A 696 -60.99 55.04 -35.36
CA LEU A 696 -60.59 55.42 -36.72
C LEU A 696 -61.66 55.01 -37.75
N SER A 697 -62.26 53.83 -37.61
CA SER A 697 -63.35 53.38 -38.46
C SER A 697 -64.57 54.30 -38.34
N ASP A 698 -64.93 54.71 -37.12
CA ASP A 698 -66.08 55.59 -36.86
C ASP A 698 -65.85 56.99 -37.45
N THR A 699 -64.62 57.50 -37.37
CA THR A 699 -64.25 58.79 -37.98
C THR A 699 -64.24 58.71 -39.52
N VAL A 700 -63.72 57.63 -40.11
CA VAL A 700 -63.80 57.40 -41.56
C VAL A 700 -65.24 57.27 -42.04
N GLN A 701 -66.09 56.52 -41.32
CA GLN A 701 -67.51 56.37 -41.62
C GLN A 701 -68.25 57.72 -41.55
N CYS A 702 -67.91 58.57 -40.57
CA CYS A 702 -68.43 59.93 -40.51
C CYS A 702 -68.02 60.75 -41.74
N ILE A 703 -66.75 60.69 -42.16
CA ILE A 703 -66.25 61.39 -43.35
C ILE A 703 -66.99 60.92 -44.60
N GLU A 704 -67.20 59.61 -44.76
CA GLU A 704 -67.97 59.07 -45.89
C GLU A 704 -69.43 59.52 -45.87
N ASN A 705 -70.06 59.54 -44.69
CA ASN A 705 -71.42 60.06 -44.52
C ASN A 705 -71.49 61.55 -44.89
N TYR A 706 -70.54 62.38 -44.44
CA TYR A 706 -70.47 63.79 -44.83
C TYR A 706 -70.25 63.96 -46.33
N LYS A 707 -69.35 63.18 -46.95
CA LYS A 707 -69.14 63.19 -48.42
C LYS A 707 -70.41 62.80 -49.17
N SER A 708 -71.17 61.83 -48.68
CA SER A 708 -72.46 61.41 -49.25
C SER A 708 -73.53 62.51 -49.14
N ILE A 709 -73.62 63.18 -47.98
CA ILE A 709 -74.52 64.31 -47.77
C ILE A 709 -74.17 65.46 -48.73
N VAL A 710 -72.88 65.81 -48.83
CA VAL A 710 -72.40 66.87 -49.75
C VAL A 710 -72.76 66.52 -51.19
N LYS A 711 -72.51 65.29 -51.65
CA LYS A 711 -72.93 64.84 -53.00
C LYS A 711 -74.44 64.94 -53.25
N LYS A 712 -75.27 64.65 -52.23
CA LYS A 712 -76.74 64.80 -52.35
C LYS A 712 -77.16 66.26 -52.46
N LEU A 713 -76.48 67.16 -51.75
CA LEU A 713 -76.71 68.60 -51.85
C LEU A 713 -76.25 69.17 -53.19
N GLU A 714 -75.11 68.71 -53.73
CA GLU A 714 -74.62 69.10 -55.07
C GLU A 714 -75.55 68.66 -56.20
N GLY A 715 -76.24 67.52 -56.07
CA GLY A 715 -77.24 67.07 -57.06
C GLY A 715 -78.62 67.72 -56.96
N MET A 716 -78.85 68.58 -55.96
CA MET A 716 -80.10 69.34 -55.77
C MET A 716 -80.00 70.79 -56.28
N ASN A 717 -78.87 71.19 -56.86
CA ASN A 717 -78.67 72.48 -57.54
C ASN A 717 -78.73 72.35 -59.06
#